data_AF-A0A9P1FET2-F1
#
_entry.id   AF-A0A9P1FET2-F1
#
_cell.length_a   1.000
_cell.length_b   1.000
_cell.length_c   1.000
_cell.angle_alpha   90.00
_cell.angle_beta   90.00
_cell.angle_gamma   90.00
#
_symmetry.space_group_name_H-M   'P 1'
#
loop_
_entity.id
_entity.type
_entity.pdbx_description
1 polymer ?
#
loop_
_entity_poly.entity_id
_entity_poly.type
_entity_poly.pdbx_seq_one_letter_code
_entity_poly.pdbx_strand_id
1 'polypeptide(L)'
;MNRYLGIDKNLTAVLVLILVGTGALPARSDEPVNSPGFRIELQTAGQGFDKKTCWVHARAGAIPGEGEDDPEIVMTMQKLLLSGSDVFYALNEMRTDDLGKTWVGPIEHETLGRRDEPDGIEVCICDVTPKWHAATGKLLGTGQSVRYQNNHVMKVRRREVAYSVYDAESRTWSPWTSVELPEAREDFHNAGAGSGQRYDLPNGEILLPIYFKRPEETQFSTTVLRCAFDGEKLRYIEHGSEHTVPIKRGLAEPSITKFGDRYFLTLRNDESGYVTSGTDGLHFDKPIKWKFDDGEELGNYNTQQHWVTHSDGLFLVYTRRGADNDHVFRHRAPLFIAQVDPDRLCVLRDTEQVLVPEHGARLGNFGVVDVNEVETWVTVTEWMQPVGVEASQISRLLRKINLFAVALLLLELCASPAIAQMSIGSTTGVLPPSMPTSSLILGDNLTSLQSSWLSGGTTDQQVWIFSIISRANQSTSGSVPTDFDTAVADASIAQSAGLRYAMTGNLADLNKAVAALEVLDVPGGSFITRPEALTSYLSAYDFIRGASQTDLPAATRQVIENRLLTVTQSLDTGNSTYSNARAKIGATRALAGVMLRDQMLLNKGLEDLQGHFDYSTTDDGWFTDSQGHYLNYTMRHIALFARAYEQGSGVDLSTNFQPYIDMSIALRKPDGTTPNVSNGLNYPVGIHYLMSSTDAESASNLRWYLESTATHPYPWNSTNLTNRDHTHASPFALADVESVTAAEPSMSPTYFATGQSKITVFRHDWGPTSDYLLMSPGIDSPAVEFYSEDPPIDLRFAAFHSHNDTGEILLSSQGKYILVAPGYDRTDLSNSPSGLYVKSPHWHNVVLVDGDVGGNNLGRAMRPEDFIHTHRLDSTEHGGFAGVSDFATLETNYGGVNVRRSTAFANEDYFVVADRMQGDASHDYGFNLVGRGTQTILSSDPNYVAVKWEFDGSQVIEHLLASDSLTLSTESLWMHDTFNDFEATQRMNATMSAEDGLFLSVLETGAAGTASQLAITKLASSTQHLAAEVANVAENWVDTILVQQNAGDLFTAGDIETNAEYTYFRKVDGMVNSLMMANGSLLAYEGDTLLETTSPLTMTLLFGEDELRGTLSGDGFVPGSQLFLYDQLPVAGAWLDGSAISFQNLSGYSSLTLPSSGSLVVTFLVPEPSTIFLATTALPLIWWASRRRRQSS
;
A
#
# COMPACT_ATOMS: atom_id res chain seq x y z
N MET A 1 44.68 -35.40 -29.39
CA MET A 1 43.74 -35.23 -30.52
C MET A 1 42.39 -34.81 -29.96
N ASN A 2 41.85 -33.60 -30.11
CA ASN A 2 42.36 -32.33 -30.64
C ASN A 2 41.40 -31.18 -30.20
N ARG A 3 41.93 -30.24 -29.40
CA ARG A 3 41.77 -28.76 -29.47
C ARG A 3 40.38 -28.14 -29.16
N TYR A 4 40.16 -27.24 -28.19
CA TYR A 4 41.03 -26.41 -27.33
C TYR A 4 40.30 -26.09 -26.00
N LEU A 5 40.89 -26.48 -24.87
CA LEU A 5 40.59 -26.01 -23.51
C LEU A 5 41.95 -25.70 -22.85
N GLY A 6 42.06 -24.56 -22.17
CA GLY A 6 43.16 -24.22 -21.25
C GLY A 6 42.55 -23.33 -20.17
N ILE A 7 42.11 -23.86 -19.02
CA ILE A 7 42.88 -24.15 -17.78
C ILE A 7 43.31 -22.81 -17.13
N ASP A 8 42.83 -22.47 -15.93
CA ASP A 8 43.36 -23.05 -14.69
C ASP A 8 42.36 -23.28 -13.53
N LYS A 9 42.66 -24.32 -12.73
CA LYS A 9 41.92 -24.86 -11.58
C LYS A 9 42.84 -25.03 -10.36
N ASN A 10 42.22 -25.08 -9.17
CA ASN A 10 42.62 -25.70 -7.88
C ASN A 10 43.21 -24.73 -6.83
N LEU A 11 42.67 -24.50 -5.61
CA LEU A 11 42.18 -25.39 -4.51
C LEU A 11 43.26 -26.43 -4.12
N THR A 12 43.93 -26.49 -2.94
CA THR A 12 43.44 -26.45 -1.54
C THR A 12 44.64 -26.59 -0.55
N ALA A 13 44.43 -26.15 0.72
CA ALA A 13 45.10 -26.52 2.00
C ALA A 13 46.40 -25.77 2.40
N VAL A 14 46.61 -25.23 3.62
CA VAL A 14 46.46 -25.83 4.98
C VAL A 14 46.18 -24.79 6.10
N LEU A 15 45.46 -25.26 7.13
CA LEU A 15 45.00 -24.68 8.41
C LEU A 15 46.07 -24.47 9.52
N VAL A 16 45.78 -23.51 10.42
CA VAL A 16 45.99 -23.45 11.91
C VAL A 16 47.37 -23.15 12.53
N LEU A 17 47.41 -22.05 13.31
CA LEU A 17 48.02 -22.02 14.66
C LEU A 17 47.37 -20.93 15.55
N ILE A 18 46.73 -21.38 16.63
CA ILE A 18 46.23 -20.59 17.78
C ILE A 18 47.35 -20.52 18.83
N LEU A 19 47.63 -19.33 19.42
CA LEU A 19 47.77 -19.04 20.87
C LEU A 19 48.65 -17.80 21.21
N VAL A 20 48.09 -16.95 22.08
CA VAL A 20 48.66 -16.01 23.07
C VAL A 20 49.36 -14.73 22.59
N GLY A 21 48.75 -13.61 22.97
CA GLY A 21 49.38 -12.29 23.02
C GLY A 21 48.47 -11.28 23.72
N THR A 22 48.22 -11.46 25.02
CA THR A 22 47.64 -10.44 25.90
C THR A 22 48.53 -9.19 25.89
N GLY A 23 48.01 -8.09 25.36
CA GLY A 23 48.65 -6.78 25.38
C GLY A 23 47.59 -5.68 25.50
N ALA A 24 47.32 -5.27 26.74
CA ALA A 24 46.46 -4.13 27.05
C ALA A 24 47.02 -2.83 26.45
N LEU A 25 46.20 -2.10 25.69
CA LEU A 25 46.30 -0.67 25.44
C LEU A 25 44.86 -0.11 25.32
N PRO A 26 44.64 1.16 25.69
CA PRO A 26 43.72 1.52 26.77
C PRO A 26 42.27 1.71 26.31
N ALA A 27 41.36 1.55 27.27
CA ALA A 27 39.99 2.04 27.20
C ALA A 27 40.00 3.50 26.71
N ARG A 28 39.42 3.73 25.53
CA ARG A 28 38.98 5.06 25.10
C ARG A 28 37.54 5.17 25.59
N SER A 29 37.29 6.18 26.40
CA SER A 29 36.00 6.52 26.98
C SER A 29 34.91 6.54 25.91
N ASP A 30 33.92 5.66 26.06
CA ASP A 30 32.58 5.85 25.52
C ASP A 30 31.96 7.03 26.28
N GLU A 31 32.31 8.25 25.88
CA GLU A 31 31.38 9.35 26.08
C GLU A 31 30.31 9.23 25.00
N PRO A 32 29.02 9.25 25.37
CA PRO A 32 27.95 9.30 24.38
C PRO A 32 28.17 10.52 23.49
N VAL A 33 28.17 10.32 22.18
CA VAL A 33 28.10 11.45 21.24
C VAL A 33 26.75 12.11 21.49
N ASN A 34 26.75 13.17 22.29
CA ASN A 34 25.63 14.09 22.40
C ASN A 34 25.40 14.70 21.01
N SER A 35 24.50 14.12 20.22
CA SER A 35 24.02 14.78 19.00
C SER A 35 23.48 16.16 19.40
N PRO A 36 23.95 17.27 18.78
CA PRO A 36 23.40 18.59 19.04
C PRO A 36 21.91 18.57 18.72
N GLY A 37 21.07 18.86 19.72
CA GLY A 37 19.62 18.80 19.56
C GLY A 37 19.13 19.93 18.66
N PHE A 38 18.58 19.60 17.49
CA PHE A 38 17.83 20.52 16.64
C PHE A 38 16.43 19.96 16.38
N ARG A 39 15.49 20.84 16.01
CA ARG A 39 14.13 20.49 15.59
C ARG A 39 14.00 20.73 14.09
N ILE A 40 13.37 19.79 13.38
CA ILE A 40 13.01 19.94 11.97
C ILE A 40 11.57 20.47 11.89
N GLU A 41 11.37 21.51 11.09
CA GLU A 41 10.04 22.04 10.74
C GLU A 41 9.92 22.14 9.22
N LEU A 42 8.84 21.57 8.67
CA LEU A 42 8.57 21.58 7.23
C LEU A 42 7.48 22.60 6.91
N GLN A 43 7.78 23.48 5.95
CA GLN A 43 6.85 24.49 5.46
C GLN A 43 6.87 24.54 3.93
N THR A 44 5.70 24.80 3.34
CA THR A 44 5.54 24.99 1.90
C THR A 44 5.44 26.47 1.57
N ALA A 45 6.46 27.02 0.90
CA ALA A 45 6.45 28.42 0.46
C ALA A 45 5.49 28.69 -0.71
N GLY A 46 5.25 27.70 -1.58
CA GLY A 46 4.33 27.82 -2.72
C GLY A 46 4.26 26.58 -3.58
N GLN A 47 3.24 26.52 -4.45
CA GLN A 47 3.00 25.44 -5.42
C GLN A 47 2.78 26.03 -6.82
N GLY A 48 3.17 25.33 -7.88
CA GLY A 48 3.05 25.90 -9.23
C GLY A 48 3.43 24.98 -10.41
N PHE A 49 3.09 23.70 -10.30
CA PHE A 49 3.23 22.72 -11.37
C PHE A 49 2.03 22.81 -12.34
N ASP A 50 2.28 23.04 -13.63
CA ASP A 50 1.22 23.24 -14.64
C ASP A 50 1.26 22.23 -15.79
N LYS A 51 2.02 21.13 -15.63
CA LYS A 51 2.29 20.09 -16.64
C LYS A 51 3.04 20.53 -17.90
N LYS A 52 3.38 21.83 -18.04
CA LYS A 52 4.28 22.36 -19.09
C LYS A 52 5.59 22.84 -18.51
N THR A 53 5.51 23.43 -17.32
CA THR A 53 6.60 23.98 -16.55
C THR A 53 6.45 23.60 -15.08
N CYS A 54 7.57 23.60 -14.37
CA CYS A 54 7.63 23.49 -12.92
C CYS A 54 8.60 24.52 -12.36
N TRP A 55 8.50 24.78 -11.06
CA TRP A 55 9.46 25.61 -10.35
C TRP A 55 10.67 24.78 -9.92
N VAL A 56 11.86 25.35 -10.10
CA VAL A 56 13.15 24.75 -9.74
C VAL A 56 14.06 25.77 -9.09
N HIS A 57 15.17 25.29 -8.50
CA HIS A 57 16.25 26.12 -7.97
C HIS A 57 15.81 27.09 -6.87
N ALA A 58 14.87 26.69 -6.01
CA ALA A 58 14.50 27.45 -4.81
C ALA A 58 15.70 27.57 -3.86
N ARG A 59 16.26 28.77 -3.74
CA ARG A 59 17.37 29.08 -2.83
C ARG A 59 17.14 30.40 -2.14
N ALA A 60 17.16 30.40 -0.81
CA ALA A 60 16.94 31.57 0.00
C ALA A 60 18.26 32.26 0.43
N GLY A 61 18.18 33.56 0.67
CA GLY A 61 19.18 34.35 1.37
C GLY A 61 18.50 35.28 2.37
N ALA A 62 19.06 35.38 3.58
CA ALA A 62 18.53 36.21 4.65
C ALA A 62 19.26 37.55 4.71
N ILE A 63 18.51 38.65 4.76
CA ILE A 63 18.97 40.01 4.97
C ILE A 63 18.72 40.35 6.45
N PRO A 64 19.74 40.68 7.25
CA PRO A 64 19.56 41.06 8.65
C PRO A 64 18.67 42.31 8.79
N GLY A 65 17.67 42.27 9.68
CA GLY A 65 16.79 43.40 10.01
C GLY A 65 17.40 44.42 10.98
N GLU A 66 16.70 45.53 11.28
CA GLU A 66 17.13 46.55 12.26
C GLU A 66 17.03 46.10 13.75
N GLY A 67 16.73 44.82 13.98
CA GLY A 67 16.80 44.10 15.25
C GLY A 67 16.92 42.60 14.97
N GLU A 68 17.43 41.81 15.91
CA GLU A 68 17.73 40.38 15.74
C GLU A 68 16.49 39.49 15.49
N ASP A 69 15.27 40.04 15.56
CA ASP A 69 14.05 39.24 15.66
C ASP A 69 13.29 39.01 14.33
N ASP A 70 13.55 39.76 13.24
CA ASP A 70 12.80 39.63 11.96
C ASP A 70 13.66 39.89 10.70
N PRO A 71 14.45 38.91 10.18
CA PRO A 71 15.19 39.05 8.93
C PRO A 71 14.27 39.05 7.68
N GLU A 72 14.59 39.85 6.67
CA GLU A 72 13.95 39.78 5.34
C GLU A 72 14.58 38.64 4.54
N ILE A 73 13.77 37.67 4.09
CA ILE A 73 14.27 36.48 3.39
C ILE A 73 13.83 36.54 1.93
N VAL A 74 14.80 36.45 1.03
CA VAL A 74 14.62 36.51 -0.42
C VAL A 74 14.96 35.14 -1.01
N MET A 75 13.98 34.49 -1.61
CA MET A 75 14.12 33.19 -2.26
C MET A 75 14.07 33.34 -3.78
N THR A 76 15.11 32.88 -4.47
CA THR A 76 15.12 32.84 -5.93
C THR A 76 14.62 31.48 -6.45
N MET A 77 13.90 31.47 -7.58
CA MET A 77 13.41 30.25 -8.24
C MET A 77 13.20 30.46 -9.76
N GLN A 78 13.17 29.39 -10.56
CA GLN A 78 12.99 29.48 -12.03
C GLN A 78 11.92 28.55 -12.54
N LYS A 79 11.21 28.97 -13.59
CA LYS A 79 10.42 28.03 -14.39
C LYS A 79 11.35 27.19 -15.26
N LEU A 80 11.21 25.88 -15.20
CA LEU A 80 11.78 24.91 -16.13
C LEU A 80 10.73 24.49 -17.16
N LEU A 81 11.08 24.46 -18.44
CA LEU A 81 10.28 23.82 -19.48
C LEU A 81 10.42 22.29 -19.44
N LEU A 82 9.33 21.56 -19.20
CA LEU A 82 9.34 20.11 -19.02
C LEU A 82 9.66 19.31 -20.29
N SER A 83 9.34 19.87 -21.46
CA SER A 83 9.64 19.26 -22.77
C SER A 83 11.10 19.40 -23.19
N GLY A 84 11.90 20.15 -22.41
CA GLY A 84 13.32 20.33 -22.62
C GLY A 84 14.15 19.69 -21.49
N SER A 85 15.45 19.58 -21.71
CA SER A 85 16.42 19.24 -20.65
C SER A 85 17.14 20.51 -20.22
N ASP A 86 16.95 20.91 -18.96
CA ASP A 86 17.56 22.09 -18.34
C ASP A 86 17.28 23.42 -19.06
N VAL A 87 16.05 23.61 -19.55
CA VAL A 87 15.60 24.83 -20.24
C VAL A 87 14.88 25.75 -19.25
N PHE A 88 15.60 26.75 -18.74
CA PHE A 88 15.15 27.66 -17.70
C PHE A 88 14.70 29.00 -18.28
N TYR A 89 13.66 29.60 -17.71
CA TYR A 89 13.22 30.96 -17.99
C TYR A 89 13.81 31.96 -16.97
N ALA A 90 13.32 33.19 -16.96
CA ALA A 90 13.76 34.24 -16.05
C ALA A 90 13.79 33.76 -14.59
N LEU A 91 14.81 34.22 -13.84
CA LEU A 91 14.87 34.03 -12.40
C LEU A 91 13.80 34.91 -11.74
N ASN A 92 12.98 34.27 -10.92
CA ASN A 92 11.90 34.87 -10.16
C ASN A 92 12.28 34.93 -8.67
N GLU A 93 11.62 35.82 -7.95
CA GLU A 93 11.77 36.03 -6.51
C GLU A 93 10.47 35.73 -5.77
N MET A 94 10.59 35.07 -4.62
CA MET A 94 9.62 35.12 -3.53
C MET A 94 10.27 35.74 -2.31
N ARG A 95 9.50 36.47 -1.49
CA ARG A 95 10.03 37.09 -0.27
C ARG A 95 9.10 36.88 0.92
N THR A 96 9.68 36.86 2.12
CA THR A 96 8.96 36.88 3.39
C THR A 96 9.63 37.87 4.33
N ASP A 97 8.78 38.61 5.06
CA ASP A 97 9.18 39.59 6.09
C ASP A 97 8.77 39.08 7.50
N ASP A 98 8.31 37.83 7.61
CA ASP A 98 7.69 37.27 8.82
C ASP A 98 8.08 35.80 9.09
N LEU A 99 9.33 35.45 8.74
CA LEU A 99 9.92 34.12 8.92
C LEU A 99 9.10 33.00 8.26
N GLY A 100 8.63 33.26 7.04
CA GLY A 100 7.97 32.25 6.20
C GLY A 100 6.49 32.05 6.47
N LYS A 101 5.90 32.78 7.42
CA LYS A 101 4.44 32.73 7.70
C LYS A 101 3.64 33.19 6.50
N THR A 102 4.11 34.21 5.79
CA THR A 102 3.54 34.69 4.53
C THR A 102 4.63 34.94 3.49
N TRP A 103 4.29 34.62 2.24
CA TRP A 103 5.17 34.80 1.09
C TRP A 103 4.53 35.74 0.06
N VAL A 104 5.34 36.66 -0.47
CA VAL A 104 4.98 37.52 -1.60
C VAL A 104 5.73 37.04 -2.84
N GLY A 105 5.00 36.81 -3.93
CA GLY A 105 5.52 36.35 -5.22
C GLY A 105 4.85 35.04 -5.69
N PRO A 106 5.44 34.34 -6.67
CA PRO A 106 6.67 34.65 -7.39
C PRO A 106 6.59 35.92 -8.26
N ILE A 107 7.65 36.75 -8.25
CA ILE A 107 7.80 37.98 -9.02
C ILE A 107 8.93 37.80 -10.03
N GLU A 108 8.64 38.03 -11.31
CA GLU A 108 9.65 38.04 -12.36
C GLU A 108 10.34 39.41 -12.42
N HIS A 109 11.68 39.42 -12.56
CA HIS A 109 12.45 40.64 -12.77
C HIS A 109 13.04 40.65 -14.19
N GLU A 110 12.76 41.71 -14.96
CA GLU A 110 13.31 41.88 -16.32
C GLU A 110 14.85 41.82 -16.34
N THR A 111 15.48 42.35 -15.28
CA THR A 111 16.95 42.33 -15.09
C THR A 111 17.54 40.93 -15.02
N LEU A 112 16.71 39.92 -14.71
CA LEU A 112 17.04 38.51 -14.56
C LEU A 112 16.53 37.61 -15.70
N GLY A 113 15.97 38.21 -16.75
CA GLY A 113 15.51 37.51 -17.94
C GLY A 113 16.62 36.92 -18.81
N ARG A 114 16.19 36.16 -19.84
CA ARG A 114 17.05 35.71 -20.93
C ARG A 114 17.54 36.89 -21.76
N ARG A 115 18.72 36.74 -22.37
CA ARG A 115 19.31 37.72 -23.29
C ARG A 115 19.63 37.06 -24.61
N ASP A 116 19.38 37.75 -25.71
CA ASP A 116 19.78 37.30 -27.03
C ASP A 116 21.29 37.54 -27.26
N GLU A 117 21.95 36.53 -27.80
CA GLU A 117 23.29 36.58 -28.38
C GLU A 117 23.17 36.39 -29.92
N PRO A 118 24.23 36.71 -30.71
CA PRO A 118 24.25 36.42 -32.14
C PRO A 118 23.94 34.95 -32.49
N ASP A 119 23.57 34.70 -33.75
CA ASP A 119 23.30 33.35 -34.28
C ASP A 119 22.11 32.61 -33.64
N GLY A 120 21.15 33.36 -33.06
CA GLY A 120 19.94 32.82 -32.47
C GLY A 120 20.19 32.07 -31.16
N ILE A 121 21.25 32.44 -30.44
CA ILE A 121 21.59 31.91 -29.12
C ILE A 121 20.88 32.76 -28.07
N GLU A 122 20.28 32.11 -27.08
CA GLU A 122 19.75 32.79 -25.88
C GLU A 122 20.63 32.40 -24.68
N VAL A 123 21.03 33.38 -23.87
CA VAL A 123 21.74 33.15 -22.61
C VAL A 123 20.85 33.48 -21.41
N CYS A 124 20.86 32.60 -20.41
CA CYS A 124 20.12 32.75 -19.17
C CYS A 124 21.06 32.59 -17.98
N ILE A 125 20.82 33.34 -16.89
CA ILE A 125 21.39 33.02 -15.58
C ILE A 125 20.59 31.87 -14.96
N CYS A 126 21.25 30.88 -14.38
CA CYS A 126 20.59 29.79 -13.67
C CYS A 126 21.38 29.34 -12.44
N ASP A 127 20.77 28.46 -11.66
CA ASP A 127 21.39 27.87 -10.48
C ASP A 127 21.91 28.90 -9.46
N VAL A 128 21.17 30.00 -9.27
CA VAL A 128 21.58 31.11 -8.40
C VAL A 128 21.35 30.74 -6.93
N THR A 129 22.32 31.07 -6.08
CA THR A 129 22.27 30.99 -4.62
C THR A 129 22.47 32.40 -4.03
N PRO A 130 21.45 33.01 -3.42
CA PRO A 130 21.57 34.26 -2.67
C PRO A 130 22.35 34.07 -1.35
N LYS A 131 23.27 34.99 -1.03
CA LYS A 131 23.91 35.06 0.29
C LYS A 131 24.27 36.49 0.68
N TRP A 132 23.97 36.86 1.91
CA TRP A 132 24.29 38.17 2.47
C TRP A 132 25.79 38.36 2.63
N HIS A 133 26.30 39.47 2.10
CA HIS A 133 27.69 39.86 2.26
C HIS A 133 27.80 40.99 3.29
N ALA A 134 28.15 40.62 4.51
CA ALA A 134 28.15 41.53 5.67
C ALA A 134 29.04 42.78 5.46
N ALA A 135 30.20 42.64 4.82
CA ALA A 135 31.12 43.75 4.64
C ALA A 135 30.60 44.85 3.70
N THR A 136 29.69 44.52 2.78
CA THR A 136 29.11 45.50 1.84
C THR A 136 27.65 45.84 2.15
N GLY A 137 27.00 45.09 3.03
CA GLY A 137 25.58 45.26 3.33
C GLY A 137 24.69 44.95 2.11
N LYS A 138 25.03 43.93 1.32
CA LYS A 138 24.28 43.56 0.11
C LYS A 138 24.01 42.06 0.05
N LEU A 139 22.83 41.69 -0.42
CA LEU A 139 22.51 40.31 -0.75
C LEU A 139 23.00 40.03 -2.18
N LEU A 140 23.95 39.10 -2.32
CA LEU A 140 24.60 38.78 -3.58
C LEU A 140 24.19 37.37 -4.02
N GLY A 141 23.54 37.27 -5.18
CA GLY A 141 23.21 36.01 -5.83
C GLY A 141 24.33 35.57 -6.77
N THR A 142 24.88 34.38 -6.57
CA THR A 142 25.90 33.78 -7.45
C THR A 142 25.38 32.50 -8.09
N GLY A 143 25.66 32.31 -9.38
CA GLY A 143 25.24 31.13 -10.14
C GLY A 143 26.07 30.95 -11.42
N GLN A 144 25.43 30.57 -12.51
CA GLN A 144 26.11 30.35 -13.79
C GLN A 144 25.27 30.77 -15.00
N SER A 145 25.93 31.00 -16.13
CA SER A 145 25.25 31.18 -17.42
C SER A 145 24.98 29.85 -18.12
N VAL A 146 23.85 29.75 -18.79
CA VAL A 146 23.49 28.65 -19.69
C VAL A 146 23.05 29.22 -21.03
N ARG A 147 23.53 28.61 -22.12
CA ARG A 147 23.24 29.02 -23.49
C ARG A 147 22.35 28.00 -24.18
N TYR A 148 21.30 28.49 -24.80
CA TYR A 148 20.31 27.74 -25.53
C TYR A 148 20.40 28.06 -27.01
N GLN A 149 20.20 27.04 -27.84
CA GLN A 149 19.90 27.21 -29.25
C GLN A 149 18.63 26.41 -29.54
N ASN A 150 17.59 27.06 -30.05
CA ASN A 150 16.28 26.46 -30.28
C ASN A 150 15.69 25.79 -29.01
N ASN A 151 15.80 26.44 -27.84
CA ASN A 151 15.40 25.86 -26.54
C ASN A 151 16.08 24.52 -26.20
N HIS A 152 17.33 24.32 -26.63
CA HIS A 152 18.17 23.21 -26.18
C HIS A 152 19.50 23.72 -25.65
N VAL A 153 19.94 23.18 -24.51
CA VAL A 153 21.26 23.49 -23.95
C VAL A 153 22.36 23.12 -24.94
N MET A 154 23.20 24.09 -25.31
CA MET A 154 24.31 23.85 -26.23
C MET A 154 25.34 22.90 -25.62
N LYS A 155 25.66 21.77 -26.27
CA LYS A 155 26.60 20.77 -25.73
C LYS A 155 28.01 21.35 -25.49
N VAL A 156 28.55 22.01 -26.51
CA VAL A 156 29.79 22.78 -26.43
C VAL A 156 29.39 24.24 -26.28
N ARG A 157 29.80 24.86 -25.18
CA ARG A 157 29.40 26.24 -24.87
C ARG A 157 30.38 26.91 -23.94
N ARG A 158 30.42 28.24 -24.02
CA ARG A 158 30.92 29.07 -22.94
C ARG A 158 29.93 29.01 -21.77
N ARG A 159 30.45 28.94 -20.55
CA ARG A 159 29.71 29.09 -19.30
C ARG A 159 30.52 30.02 -18.42
N GLU A 160 29.82 30.95 -17.80
CA GLU A 160 30.43 31.98 -16.97
C GLU A 160 29.89 31.91 -15.55
N VAL A 161 30.74 32.27 -14.59
CA VAL A 161 30.34 32.53 -13.21
C VAL A 161 29.51 33.82 -13.22
N ALA A 162 28.20 33.69 -13.04
CA ALA A 162 27.26 34.80 -13.14
C ALA A 162 26.83 35.27 -11.74
N TYR A 163 26.57 36.57 -11.59
CA TYR A 163 26.06 37.14 -10.35
C TYR A 163 25.11 38.32 -10.57
N SER A 164 24.28 38.59 -9.57
CA SER A 164 23.41 39.76 -9.49
C SER A 164 23.32 40.23 -8.04
N VAL A 165 23.13 41.53 -7.83
CA VAL A 165 23.05 42.15 -6.50
C VAL A 165 21.61 42.58 -6.25
N TYR A 166 21.08 42.20 -5.09
CA TYR A 166 19.75 42.62 -4.65
C TYR A 166 19.80 43.97 -3.94
N ASP A 167 18.84 44.82 -4.25
CA ASP A 167 18.61 46.09 -3.60
C ASP A 167 17.35 46.03 -2.73
N ALA A 168 17.54 45.95 -1.41
CA ALA A 168 16.46 45.77 -0.44
C ALA A 168 15.48 46.96 -0.40
N GLU A 169 15.96 48.20 -0.63
CA GLU A 169 15.10 49.39 -0.60
C GLU A 169 14.09 49.39 -1.76
N SER A 170 14.55 49.07 -2.97
CA SER A 170 13.67 48.99 -4.14
C SER A 170 13.04 47.61 -4.35
N ARG A 171 13.49 46.59 -3.61
CA ARG A 171 13.13 45.17 -3.78
C ARG A 171 13.33 44.67 -5.20
N THR A 172 14.50 44.95 -5.77
CA THR A 172 14.86 44.57 -7.13
C THR A 172 16.27 44.01 -7.24
N TRP A 173 16.49 43.18 -8.26
CA TRP A 173 17.82 42.67 -8.62
C TRP A 173 18.47 43.51 -9.72
N SER A 174 19.78 43.75 -9.61
CA SER A 174 20.56 44.35 -10.68
C SER A 174 20.57 43.45 -11.93
N PRO A 175 20.77 44.00 -13.14
CA PRO A 175 21.07 43.17 -14.30
C PRO A 175 22.22 42.22 -14.00
N TRP A 176 22.02 40.92 -14.21
CA TRP A 176 23.08 39.95 -13.94
C TRP A 176 24.30 40.19 -14.83
N THR A 177 25.49 39.94 -14.32
CA THR A 177 26.75 40.03 -15.07
C THR A 177 27.64 38.84 -14.72
N SER A 178 28.84 38.76 -15.29
CA SER A 178 29.79 37.67 -15.03
C SER A 178 31.06 38.16 -14.35
N VAL A 179 31.71 37.25 -13.61
CA VAL A 179 33.05 37.47 -13.07
C VAL A 179 34.07 37.37 -14.22
N GLU A 180 34.95 38.36 -14.33
CA GLU A 180 36.05 38.34 -15.30
C GLU A 180 37.12 37.32 -14.86
N LEU A 181 37.07 36.12 -15.42
CA LEU A 181 38.10 35.09 -15.21
C LEU A 181 39.26 35.26 -16.20
N PRO A 182 40.48 34.75 -15.88
CA PRO A 182 41.64 34.83 -16.76
C PRO A 182 41.40 34.23 -18.16
N GLU A 183 41.24 35.06 -19.18
CA GLU A 183 40.90 34.62 -20.55
C GLU A 183 41.94 33.67 -21.19
N ALA A 184 43.20 33.75 -20.75
CA ALA A 184 44.27 32.85 -21.20
C ALA A 184 44.10 31.39 -20.75
N ARG A 185 43.17 31.11 -19.81
CA ARG A 185 42.80 29.77 -19.35
C ARG A 185 41.60 29.28 -20.14
N GLU A 186 41.85 28.52 -21.20
CA GLU A 186 40.79 27.95 -22.07
C GLU A 186 39.79 27.04 -21.32
N ASP A 187 40.23 26.43 -20.23
CA ASP A 187 39.40 25.61 -19.35
C ASP A 187 38.46 26.44 -18.47
N PHE A 188 38.73 27.73 -18.26
CA PHE A 188 37.77 28.65 -17.63
C PHE A 188 36.73 29.21 -18.59
N HIS A 189 36.82 28.90 -19.88
CA HIS A 189 35.77 29.27 -20.84
C HIS A 189 34.46 28.54 -20.56
N ASN A 190 34.49 27.41 -19.85
CA ASN A 190 33.28 26.78 -19.33
C ASN A 190 33.40 26.59 -17.82
N ALA A 191 33.18 27.66 -17.06
CA ALA A 191 33.27 27.71 -15.60
C ALA A 191 31.98 28.28 -14.99
N GLY A 192 31.46 27.66 -13.94
CA GLY A 192 30.24 28.13 -13.26
C GLY A 192 30.25 27.90 -11.75
N ALA A 193 29.52 28.74 -11.03
CA ALA A 193 29.22 28.60 -9.60
C ALA A 193 27.76 28.12 -9.39
N GLY A 194 27.26 27.28 -10.29
CA GLY A 194 25.86 26.83 -10.24
C GLY A 194 25.59 25.99 -9.00
N SER A 195 24.59 26.39 -8.22
CA SER A 195 24.17 25.75 -6.97
C SER A 195 25.27 25.66 -5.92
N GLY A 196 26.30 26.52 -6.02
CA GLY A 196 27.39 26.50 -5.06
C GLY A 196 26.99 27.12 -3.72
N GLN A 197 27.64 26.67 -2.65
CA GLN A 197 27.62 27.33 -1.35
C GLN A 197 28.99 27.99 -1.13
N ARG A 198 29.01 29.32 -1.01
CA ARG A 198 30.23 30.11 -0.81
C ARG A 198 30.48 30.42 0.66
N TYR A 199 31.73 30.76 0.99
CA TYR A 199 32.11 31.25 2.32
C TYR A 199 32.71 32.66 2.22
N ASP A 200 32.26 33.57 3.08
CA ASP A 200 32.73 34.96 3.08
C ASP A 200 33.74 35.12 4.25
N LEU A 201 34.96 35.57 3.93
CA LEU A 201 36.05 35.74 4.88
C LEU A 201 35.81 36.97 5.78
N PRO A 202 36.38 37.03 7.00
CA PRO A 202 36.22 38.17 7.90
C PRO A 202 36.66 39.53 7.32
N ASN A 203 37.53 39.53 6.31
CA ASN A 203 37.98 40.74 5.61
C ASN A 203 37.02 41.19 4.49
N GLY A 204 35.91 40.48 4.24
CA GLY A 204 34.96 40.75 3.16
C GLY A 204 35.38 40.21 1.79
N GLU A 205 36.39 39.36 1.72
CA GLU A 205 36.67 38.58 0.50
C GLU A 205 35.81 37.32 0.46
N ILE A 206 35.48 36.84 -0.72
CA ILE A 206 34.58 35.71 -0.94
C ILE A 206 35.37 34.50 -1.44
N LEU A 207 35.21 33.35 -0.78
CA LEU A 207 35.62 32.04 -1.27
C LEU A 207 34.47 31.42 -2.06
N LEU A 208 34.53 31.53 -3.38
CA LEU A 208 33.50 31.07 -4.30
C LEU A 208 33.96 29.76 -4.99
N PRO A 209 33.40 28.60 -4.61
CA PRO A 209 33.77 27.35 -5.25
C PRO A 209 33.11 27.28 -6.64
N ILE A 210 33.90 26.91 -7.65
CA ILE A 210 33.47 26.79 -9.04
C ILE A 210 33.85 25.43 -9.60
N TYR A 211 33.16 25.03 -10.67
CA TYR A 211 33.56 23.88 -11.47
C TYR A 211 33.70 24.29 -12.93
N PHE A 212 34.71 23.75 -13.60
CA PHE A 212 35.16 24.22 -14.90
C PHE A 212 35.76 23.10 -15.76
N LYS A 213 35.81 23.32 -17.07
CA LYS A 213 36.47 22.43 -18.03
C LYS A 213 36.71 23.16 -19.35
N ARG A 214 37.57 22.62 -20.21
CA ARG A 214 37.56 23.07 -21.61
C ARG A 214 36.18 22.78 -22.23
N PRO A 215 35.62 23.70 -23.04
CA PRO A 215 34.27 23.52 -23.62
C PRO A 215 34.05 22.18 -24.34
N GLU A 216 35.08 21.64 -24.97
CA GLU A 216 35.06 20.37 -25.72
C GLU A 216 35.29 19.12 -24.85
N GLU A 217 35.79 19.30 -23.63
CA GLU A 217 36.10 18.19 -22.73
C GLU A 217 34.86 17.69 -21.99
N THR A 218 34.92 16.47 -21.47
CA THR A 218 33.80 15.85 -20.74
C THR A 218 33.88 16.11 -19.24
N GLN A 219 35.08 16.01 -18.66
CA GLN A 219 35.32 16.04 -17.21
C GLN A 219 35.48 17.47 -16.70
N PHE A 220 34.72 17.80 -15.66
CA PHE A 220 34.87 19.00 -14.86
C PHE A 220 35.94 18.80 -13.78
N SER A 221 36.67 19.87 -13.53
CA SER A 221 37.51 20.07 -12.36
C SER A 221 36.86 21.11 -11.46
N THR A 222 37.12 21.02 -10.16
CA THR A 222 36.67 21.98 -9.15
C THR A 222 37.85 22.77 -8.61
N THR A 223 37.66 24.07 -8.37
CA THR A 223 38.58 24.94 -7.60
C THR A 223 37.78 25.96 -6.78
N VAL A 224 38.42 26.61 -5.82
CA VAL A 224 37.84 27.73 -5.07
C VAL A 224 38.49 29.03 -5.53
N LEU A 225 37.67 29.99 -5.96
CA LEU A 225 38.11 31.34 -6.27
C LEU A 225 38.14 32.18 -5.00
N ARG A 226 39.19 32.99 -4.83
CA ARG A 226 39.15 34.14 -3.93
C ARG A 226 38.71 35.36 -4.73
N CYS A 227 37.65 36.02 -4.28
CA CYS A 227 37.06 37.16 -4.96
C CYS A 227 36.96 38.38 -4.03
N ALA A 228 37.13 39.58 -4.58
CA ALA A 228 36.73 40.82 -3.92
C ALA A 228 35.32 41.21 -4.35
N PHE A 229 34.49 41.67 -3.41
CA PHE A 229 33.17 42.24 -3.71
C PHE A 229 33.05 43.62 -3.07
N ASP A 230 32.73 44.64 -3.89
CA ASP A 230 32.62 46.04 -3.44
C ASP A 230 31.18 46.52 -3.24
N GLY A 231 30.21 45.60 -3.30
CA GLY A 231 28.78 45.89 -3.24
C GLY A 231 28.12 46.03 -4.61
N GLU A 232 28.90 46.18 -5.68
CA GLU A 232 28.42 46.23 -7.06
C GLU A 232 29.07 45.15 -7.93
N LYS A 233 30.39 44.94 -7.81
CA LYS A 233 31.19 44.09 -8.69
C LYS A 233 31.94 43.01 -7.93
N LEU A 234 31.74 41.77 -8.38
CA LEU A 234 32.49 40.59 -7.92
C LEU A 234 33.71 40.37 -8.84
N ARG A 235 34.92 40.45 -8.27
CA ARG A 235 36.19 40.39 -9.03
C ARG A 235 37.02 39.20 -8.60
N TYR A 236 37.53 38.45 -9.57
CA TYR A 236 38.51 37.39 -9.35
C TYR A 236 39.84 37.97 -8.84
N ILE A 237 40.43 37.36 -7.81
CA ILE A 237 41.79 37.65 -7.31
C ILE A 237 42.71 36.50 -7.68
N GLU A 238 42.39 35.30 -7.20
CA GLU A 238 43.15 34.08 -7.44
C GLU A 238 42.24 32.84 -7.32
N HIS A 239 42.79 31.66 -7.61
CA HIS A 239 42.13 30.37 -7.35
C HIS A 239 43.10 29.41 -6.67
N GLY A 240 42.54 28.44 -5.95
CA GLY A 240 43.29 27.45 -5.22
C GLY A 240 43.58 26.17 -6.00
N SER A 241 43.81 25.07 -5.27
CA SER A 241 44.07 23.75 -5.86
C SER A 241 42.91 23.28 -6.75
N GLU A 242 43.25 22.61 -7.85
CA GLU A 242 42.30 22.07 -8.82
C GLU A 242 42.12 20.56 -8.62
N HIS A 243 40.88 20.09 -8.56
CA HIS A 243 40.55 18.71 -8.23
C HIS A 243 39.61 18.08 -9.25
N THR A 244 39.90 16.85 -9.66
CA THR A 244 39.01 16.06 -10.52
C THR A 244 39.18 14.56 -10.28
N VAL A 245 38.26 13.76 -10.82
CA VAL A 245 38.33 12.29 -10.85
C VAL A 245 38.05 11.81 -12.28
N PRO A 246 38.70 10.73 -12.76
CA PRO A 246 38.51 10.23 -14.11
C PRO A 246 37.22 9.40 -14.26
N ILE A 247 36.13 9.86 -13.65
CA ILE A 247 34.83 9.17 -13.60
C ILE A 247 33.78 10.08 -14.22
N LYS A 248 33.19 9.64 -15.34
CA LYS A 248 32.10 10.34 -16.04
C LYS A 248 32.40 11.83 -16.26
N ARG A 249 31.63 12.73 -15.64
CA ARG A 249 31.78 14.20 -15.78
C ARG A 249 32.77 14.82 -14.80
N GLY A 250 33.55 14.05 -14.05
CA GLY A 250 34.48 14.62 -13.06
C GLY A 250 33.74 15.19 -11.84
N LEU A 251 34.31 16.23 -11.22
CA LEU A 251 33.77 16.85 -10.00
C LEU A 251 33.07 18.16 -10.35
N ALA A 252 31.86 18.35 -9.84
CA ALA A 252 31.03 19.52 -10.13
C ALA A 252 30.24 19.99 -8.89
N GLU A 253 29.58 21.14 -9.02
CA GLU A 253 28.64 21.73 -8.04
C GLU A 253 29.11 21.65 -6.57
N PRO A 254 30.26 22.28 -6.25
CA PRO A 254 30.88 22.21 -4.93
C PRO A 254 30.25 23.15 -3.89
N SER A 255 30.32 22.75 -2.62
CA SER A 255 29.92 23.57 -1.46
C SER A 255 31.05 23.67 -0.45
N ILE A 256 31.45 24.90 -0.11
CA ILE A 256 32.48 25.18 0.91
C ILE A 256 31.85 25.62 2.22
N THR A 257 32.41 25.15 3.34
CA THR A 257 32.18 25.71 4.67
C THR A 257 33.48 25.79 5.47
N LYS A 258 33.46 26.55 6.56
CA LYS A 258 34.51 26.59 7.57
C LYS A 258 33.94 26.08 8.89
N PHE A 259 34.59 25.10 9.50
CA PHE A 259 34.24 24.61 10.83
C PHE A 259 35.51 24.47 11.67
N GLY A 260 35.54 25.12 12.83
CA GLY A 260 36.76 25.31 13.61
C GLY A 260 37.84 26.05 12.79
N ASP A 261 39.04 25.49 12.76
CA ASP A 261 40.20 26.05 12.03
C ASP A 261 40.39 25.47 10.62
N ARG A 262 39.42 24.72 10.09
CA ARG A 262 39.51 24.02 8.81
C ARG A 262 38.37 24.40 7.86
N TYR A 263 38.66 24.27 6.57
CA TYR A 263 37.70 24.42 5.49
C TYR A 263 37.38 23.05 4.90
N PHE A 264 36.12 22.84 4.53
CA PHE A 264 35.60 21.58 4.00
C PHE A 264 34.90 21.83 2.68
N LEU A 265 35.06 20.92 1.72
CA LEU A 265 34.53 21.02 0.38
C LEU A 265 33.80 19.73 0.00
N THR A 266 32.51 19.81 -0.31
CA THR A 266 31.75 18.72 -0.93
C THR A 266 31.85 18.81 -2.44
N LEU A 267 31.79 17.66 -3.09
CA LEU A 267 32.09 17.50 -4.51
C LEU A 267 31.13 16.48 -5.13
N ARG A 268 30.21 16.93 -6.00
CA ARG A 268 29.28 16.05 -6.72
C ARG A 268 30.01 15.32 -7.85
N ASN A 269 29.72 14.03 -8.00
CA ASN A 269 30.09 13.22 -9.17
C ASN A 269 28.95 12.26 -9.54
N ASP A 270 28.96 11.73 -10.77
CA ASP A 270 27.93 10.84 -11.30
C ASP A 270 27.78 9.50 -10.57
N GLU A 271 28.81 8.99 -9.89
CA GLU A 271 28.81 7.62 -9.32
C GLU A 271 28.95 7.59 -7.79
N SER A 272 29.60 8.59 -7.18
CA SER A 272 29.72 8.75 -5.73
C SER A 272 29.84 10.22 -5.34
N GLY A 273 29.43 10.61 -4.14
CA GLY A 273 29.77 11.89 -3.53
C GLY A 273 31.20 11.89 -2.97
N TYR A 274 31.86 13.06 -3.00
CA TYR A 274 33.24 13.22 -2.51
C TYR A 274 33.35 14.38 -1.51
N VAL A 275 34.37 14.29 -0.66
CA VAL A 275 34.74 15.32 0.33
C VAL A 275 36.25 15.52 0.37
N THR A 276 36.66 16.75 0.67
CA THR A 276 38.05 17.09 1.03
C THR A 276 38.08 18.22 2.05
N SER A 277 39.25 18.47 2.62
CA SER A 277 39.48 19.54 3.59
C SER A 277 40.80 20.28 3.34
N GLY A 278 40.91 21.50 3.87
CA GLY A 278 42.08 22.36 3.78
C GLY A 278 42.15 23.33 4.95
N THR A 279 43.23 24.10 5.06
CA THR A 279 43.47 25.03 6.18
C THR A 279 43.22 26.50 5.83
N ASP A 280 43.18 26.85 4.54
CA ASP A 280 43.08 28.24 4.07
C ASP A 280 41.88 28.51 3.16
N GLY A 281 41.11 27.48 2.82
CA GLY A 281 39.93 27.59 1.95
C GLY A 281 40.24 27.67 0.46
N LEU A 282 41.52 27.60 0.06
CA LEU A 282 41.97 27.57 -1.34
C LEU A 282 42.68 26.24 -1.66
N HIS A 283 43.53 25.75 -0.78
CA HIS A 283 44.31 24.53 -0.98
C HIS A 283 43.71 23.39 -0.18
N PHE A 284 43.26 22.36 -0.89
CA PHE A 284 42.61 21.18 -0.33
C PHE A 284 43.41 19.91 -0.63
N ASP A 285 43.28 18.94 0.27
CA ASP A 285 43.82 17.60 0.09
C ASP A 285 43.13 16.85 -1.07
N LYS A 286 43.65 15.67 -1.42
CA LYS A 286 43.03 14.82 -2.44
C LYS A 286 41.61 14.41 -2.01
N PRO A 287 40.59 14.57 -2.88
CA PRO A 287 39.23 14.15 -2.57
C PRO A 287 39.10 12.67 -2.26
N ILE A 288 38.31 12.34 -1.25
CA ILE A 288 37.93 10.99 -0.87
C ILE A 288 36.41 10.81 -1.04
N LYS A 289 35.97 9.57 -1.25
CA LYS A 289 34.53 9.25 -1.32
C LYS A 289 33.90 9.44 0.06
N TRP A 290 32.68 9.94 0.08
CA TRP A 290 31.87 9.94 1.28
C TRP A 290 31.59 8.53 1.79
N LYS A 291 31.65 8.39 3.11
CA LYS A 291 31.38 7.16 3.84
C LYS A 291 30.62 7.45 5.12
N PHE A 292 29.94 6.43 5.62
CA PHE A 292 29.53 6.38 7.01
C PHE A 292 30.73 6.08 7.93
N ASP A 293 30.56 6.31 9.22
CA ASP A 293 31.56 6.11 10.25
C ASP A 293 31.85 4.63 10.55
N ASP A 294 31.01 3.71 10.08
CA ASP A 294 31.30 2.27 10.01
C ASP A 294 32.19 1.88 8.81
N GLY A 295 32.43 2.80 7.87
CA GLY A 295 33.28 2.61 6.70
C GLY A 295 32.55 2.23 5.41
N GLU A 296 31.23 2.02 5.45
CA GLU A 296 30.39 1.79 4.27
C GLU A 296 30.27 3.04 3.39
N GLU A 297 29.91 2.87 2.11
CA GLU A 297 29.69 3.99 1.20
C GLU A 297 28.40 4.73 1.57
N LEU A 298 28.43 6.07 1.55
CA LEU A 298 27.26 6.90 1.89
C LEU A 298 26.06 6.66 0.95
N GLY A 299 26.30 6.19 -0.28
CA GLY A 299 25.26 5.96 -1.29
C GLY A 299 24.80 7.23 -2.02
N ASN A 300 25.32 8.41 -1.64
CA ASN A 300 25.11 9.65 -2.38
C ASN A 300 25.82 9.59 -3.74
N TYR A 301 25.11 9.93 -4.82
CA TYR A 301 25.65 9.98 -6.19
C TYR A 301 24.79 10.89 -7.08
N ASN A 302 25.41 11.55 -8.05
CA ASN A 302 24.75 12.37 -9.08
C ASN A 302 23.81 13.48 -8.54
N THR A 303 23.91 13.82 -7.26
CA THR A 303 23.18 14.87 -6.55
C THR A 303 24.15 15.73 -5.75
N GLN A 304 23.69 16.91 -5.32
CA GLN A 304 24.49 17.87 -4.56
C GLN A 304 24.59 17.47 -3.09
N GLN A 305 25.56 18.07 -2.40
CA GLN A 305 25.63 18.05 -0.94
C GLN A 305 25.92 19.46 -0.44
N HIS A 306 25.23 19.86 0.62
CA HIS A 306 25.45 21.16 1.26
C HIS A 306 25.80 20.99 2.73
N TRP A 307 26.52 21.96 3.25
CA TRP A 307 26.89 22.02 4.66
C TRP A 307 25.84 22.81 5.44
N VAL A 308 25.43 22.29 6.59
CA VAL A 308 24.80 23.06 7.66
C VAL A 308 25.84 23.16 8.77
N THR A 309 26.27 24.38 9.11
CA THR A 309 27.39 24.61 10.03
C THR A 309 26.89 25.42 11.21
N HIS A 310 26.89 24.82 12.40
CA HIS A 310 26.48 25.47 13.63
C HIS A 310 27.63 25.48 14.65
N SER A 311 27.52 26.24 15.75
CA SER A 311 28.58 26.29 16.77
C SER A 311 28.89 24.92 17.38
N ASP A 312 27.87 24.06 17.44
CA ASP A 312 27.91 22.80 18.18
C ASP A 312 28.17 21.59 17.27
N GLY A 313 28.21 21.77 15.95
CA GLY A 313 28.42 20.66 15.02
C GLY A 313 28.46 21.04 13.55
N LEU A 314 29.06 20.14 12.77
CA LEU A 314 29.08 20.19 11.31
C LEU A 314 28.13 19.12 10.78
N PHE A 315 27.21 19.49 9.90
CA PHE A 315 26.21 18.59 9.34
C PHE A 315 26.25 18.61 7.81
N LEU A 316 25.94 17.47 7.21
CA LEU A 316 25.81 17.28 5.77
C LEU A 316 24.34 17.09 5.42
N VAL A 317 23.87 17.84 4.42
CA VAL A 317 22.57 17.64 3.80
C VAL A 317 22.77 17.00 2.43
N TYR A 318 22.12 15.86 2.18
CA TYR A 318 22.36 15.03 1.00
C TYR A 318 21.21 14.08 0.71
N THR A 319 21.22 13.47 -0.47
CA THR A 319 20.35 12.33 -0.81
C THR A 319 21.20 11.08 -1.00
N ARG A 320 20.66 9.89 -0.76
CA ARG A 320 21.39 8.63 -0.99
C ARG A 320 20.46 7.51 -1.44
N ARG A 321 21.03 6.52 -2.13
CA ARG A 321 20.38 5.23 -2.38
C ARG A 321 20.24 4.41 -1.09
N GLY A 322 19.45 3.35 -1.14
CA GLY A 322 19.24 2.44 -0.01
C GLY A 322 18.39 3.06 1.09
N ALA A 323 17.46 3.94 0.71
CA ALA A 323 16.45 4.54 1.58
C ALA A 323 15.03 4.27 1.05
N ASP A 324 14.86 3.12 0.37
CA ASP A 324 13.61 2.70 -0.29
C ASP A 324 13.09 3.70 -1.34
N ASN A 325 14.03 4.31 -2.07
CA ASN A 325 13.79 5.47 -2.94
C ASN A 325 14.21 5.22 -4.39
N ASP A 326 14.26 3.94 -4.79
CA ASP A 326 14.69 3.51 -6.13
C ASP A 326 13.70 3.96 -7.22
N HIS A 327 12.44 4.21 -6.84
CA HIS A 327 11.41 4.78 -7.70
C HIS A 327 11.64 6.27 -8.03
N VAL A 328 12.38 7.00 -7.19
CA VAL A 328 12.73 8.40 -7.47
C VAL A 328 14.00 8.49 -8.29
N PHE A 329 13.91 9.16 -9.44
CA PHE A 329 15.02 9.33 -10.37
C PHE A 329 16.30 9.84 -9.68
N ARG A 330 17.34 8.99 -9.70
CA ARG A 330 18.65 9.21 -9.06
C ARG A 330 18.62 9.31 -7.53
N HIS A 331 17.60 8.74 -6.87
CA HIS A 331 17.45 8.76 -5.42
C HIS A 331 17.57 10.20 -4.88
N ARG A 332 16.84 11.12 -5.53
CA ARG A 332 16.85 12.56 -5.26
C ARG A 332 15.93 12.97 -4.11
N ALA A 333 15.17 12.04 -3.57
CA ALA A 333 14.39 12.18 -2.35
C ALA A 333 14.55 10.86 -1.57
N PRO A 334 14.37 10.83 -0.24
CA PRO A 334 14.23 12.01 0.62
C PRO A 334 15.54 12.80 0.70
N LEU A 335 15.47 14.01 1.25
CA LEU A 335 16.66 14.78 1.63
C LEU A 335 17.01 14.45 3.08
N PHE A 336 18.23 14.01 3.34
CA PHE A 336 18.75 13.69 4.66
C PHE A 336 19.58 14.83 5.24
N ILE A 337 19.66 14.91 6.57
CA ILE A 337 20.65 15.67 7.32
C ILE A 337 21.33 14.74 8.34
N ALA A 338 22.65 14.81 8.44
CA ALA A 338 23.41 13.99 9.39
C ALA A 338 24.67 14.73 9.86
N GLN A 339 25.13 14.47 11.08
CA GLN A 339 26.37 15.03 11.62
C GLN A 339 27.59 14.41 10.94
N VAL A 340 28.64 15.21 10.78
CA VAL A 340 29.92 14.81 10.17
C VAL A 340 31.01 14.83 11.22
N ASP A 341 31.84 13.78 11.25
CA ASP A 341 33.12 13.80 11.95
C ASP A 341 34.14 14.59 11.10
N PRO A 342 34.56 15.80 11.52
CA PRO A 342 35.44 16.65 10.74
C PRO A 342 36.88 16.11 10.63
N ASP A 343 37.29 15.21 11.54
CA ASP A 343 38.63 14.62 11.53
C ASP A 343 38.68 13.39 10.62
N ARG A 344 37.64 12.55 10.67
CA ARG A 344 37.54 11.34 9.85
C ARG A 344 36.95 11.56 8.47
N LEU A 345 36.29 12.71 8.24
CA LEU A 345 35.56 13.05 7.00
C LEU A 345 34.53 11.98 6.62
N CYS A 346 33.75 11.53 7.60
CA CYS A 346 32.65 10.59 7.42
C CYS A 346 31.37 11.12 8.07
N VAL A 347 30.23 10.66 7.56
CA VAL A 347 28.92 10.92 8.15
C VAL A 347 28.71 9.96 9.32
N LEU A 348 28.24 10.47 10.45
CA LEU A 348 27.87 9.66 11.61
C LEU A 348 26.51 9.03 11.36
N ARG A 349 26.46 7.72 11.12
CA ARG A 349 25.26 7.01 10.66
C ARG A 349 24.07 7.22 11.60
N ASP A 350 24.31 7.08 12.89
CA ASP A 350 23.26 7.16 13.93
C ASP A 350 22.64 8.56 14.07
N THR A 351 23.19 9.57 13.39
CA THR A 351 22.68 10.94 13.40
C THR A 351 21.87 11.30 12.15
N GLU A 352 21.79 10.40 11.16
CA GLU A 352 21.04 10.62 9.93
C GLU A 352 19.54 10.72 10.22
N GLN A 353 18.94 11.83 9.78
CA GLN A 353 17.51 12.10 9.87
C GLN A 353 16.98 12.56 8.52
N VAL A 354 15.72 12.25 8.21
CA VAL A 354 15.03 12.80 7.04
C VAL A 354 14.75 14.28 7.30
N LEU A 355 15.36 15.15 6.50
CA LEU A 355 15.15 16.59 6.51
C LEU A 355 13.93 17.00 5.69
N VAL A 356 13.78 16.45 4.47
CA VAL A 356 12.58 16.62 3.63
C VAL A 356 12.13 15.25 3.15
N PRO A 357 10.89 14.81 3.45
CA PRO A 357 10.39 13.51 3.06
C PRO A 357 10.25 13.39 1.54
N GLU A 358 10.16 12.14 1.09
CA GLU A 358 9.86 11.79 -0.29
C GLU A 358 8.36 11.58 -0.46
N HIS A 359 7.76 12.31 -1.41
CA HIS A 359 6.35 12.16 -1.78
C HIS A 359 6.20 11.55 -3.20
N GLY A 360 7.16 10.74 -3.63
CA GLY A 360 7.22 10.13 -4.97
C GLY A 360 7.73 11.05 -6.09
N ALA A 361 7.86 12.36 -5.85
CA ALA A 361 8.54 13.28 -6.74
C ALA A 361 10.01 13.45 -6.35
N ARG A 362 10.89 13.58 -7.36
CA ARG A 362 12.28 13.99 -7.13
C ARG A 362 12.34 15.38 -6.50
N LEU A 363 13.32 15.59 -5.62
CA LEU A 363 13.70 16.92 -5.19
C LEU A 363 14.75 17.53 -6.14
N GLY A 364 14.64 18.85 -6.34
CA GLY A 364 15.56 19.64 -7.13
C GLY A 364 16.93 19.79 -6.47
N ASN A 365 17.83 20.51 -7.15
CA ASN A 365 19.00 21.07 -6.48
C ASN A 365 18.52 22.07 -5.41
N PHE A 366 19.12 22.05 -4.22
CA PHE A 366 18.64 22.77 -3.04
C PHE A 366 19.62 23.88 -2.61
N GLY A 367 19.30 24.59 -1.53
CA GLY A 367 20.16 25.61 -0.93
C GLY A 367 20.05 25.61 0.58
N VAL A 368 21.08 26.15 1.25
CA VAL A 368 21.15 26.30 2.70
C VAL A 368 21.42 27.76 3.04
N VAL A 369 20.68 28.30 3.99
CA VAL A 369 20.85 29.66 4.50
C VAL A 369 20.75 29.67 6.02
N ASP A 370 21.72 30.31 6.67
CA ASP A 370 21.63 30.64 8.09
C ASP A 370 20.72 31.87 8.22
N VAL A 371 19.55 31.69 8.84
CA VAL A 371 18.54 32.74 8.97
C VAL A 371 18.88 33.63 10.16
N ASN A 372 19.26 33.02 11.28
CA ASN A 372 19.76 33.67 12.48
C ASN A 372 20.69 32.71 13.24
N GLU A 373 21.09 33.05 14.47
CA GLU A 373 22.05 32.26 15.27
C GLU A 373 21.54 30.87 15.67
N VAL A 374 20.23 30.64 15.65
CA VAL A 374 19.56 29.42 16.12
C VAL A 374 18.72 28.71 15.06
N GLU A 375 18.67 29.25 13.84
CA GLU A 375 17.80 28.78 12.77
C GLU A 375 18.52 28.76 11.40
N THR A 376 18.48 27.61 10.75
CA THR A 376 18.99 27.41 9.38
C THR A 376 17.86 26.87 8.52
N TRP A 377 17.67 27.44 7.34
CA TRP A 377 16.70 26.93 6.37
C TRP A 377 17.40 26.13 5.29
N VAL A 378 16.77 25.01 4.91
CA VAL A 378 17.11 24.25 3.71
C VAL A 378 15.94 24.33 2.75
N THR A 379 16.16 24.98 1.61
CA THR A 379 15.10 25.24 0.64
C THR A 379 15.27 24.35 -0.59
N VAL A 380 14.19 23.68 -0.99
CA VAL A 380 14.18 22.75 -2.13
C VAL A 380 12.82 22.77 -2.83
N THR A 381 12.78 22.38 -4.11
CA THR A 381 11.55 22.21 -4.88
C THR A 381 11.30 20.74 -5.20
N GLU A 382 10.07 20.27 -4.99
CA GLU A 382 9.56 19.09 -5.69
C GLU A 382 9.29 19.45 -7.15
N TRP A 383 9.80 18.66 -8.09
CA TRP A 383 9.62 18.93 -9.52
C TRP A 383 9.22 17.68 -10.30
N MET A 384 8.02 17.75 -10.87
CA MET A 384 7.38 16.64 -11.57
C MET A 384 7.72 16.69 -13.07
N GLN A 385 8.63 15.82 -13.51
CA GLN A 385 8.92 15.58 -14.92
C GLN A 385 8.61 14.10 -15.19
N PRO A 386 7.67 13.80 -16.11
CA PRO A 386 8.05 13.78 -17.53
C PRO A 386 7.04 14.37 -18.53
N VAL A 387 7.55 15.14 -19.48
CA VAL A 387 7.13 15.04 -20.90
C VAL A 387 8.41 14.87 -21.71
N GLY A 388 8.68 13.65 -22.21
CA GLY A 388 9.72 13.42 -23.23
C GLY A 388 11.08 12.82 -22.81
N VAL A 389 11.31 12.43 -21.55
CA VAL A 389 12.58 11.77 -21.13
C VAL A 389 12.51 10.24 -21.18
N GLU A 390 11.31 9.65 -21.06
CA GLU A 390 11.05 8.22 -21.27
C GLU A 390 11.39 7.75 -22.70
N ALA A 391 11.35 8.67 -23.67
CA ALA A 391 11.58 8.38 -25.07
C ALA A 391 13.04 8.01 -25.42
N SER A 392 14.03 8.23 -24.56
CA SER A 392 15.45 8.02 -24.93
C SER A 392 16.02 6.63 -24.62
N GLN A 393 15.46 5.93 -23.63
CA GLN A 393 15.93 4.59 -23.24
C GLN A 393 15.07 3.47 -23.87
N ILE A 394 13.80 3.77 -24.15
CA ILE A 394 12.82 2.81 -24.69
C ILE A 394 12.80 2.80 -26.24
N SER A 395 13.20 3.91 -26.89
CA SER A 395 13.09 4.08 -28.34
C SER A 395 13.99 3.22 -29.22
N ARG A 396 14.98 2.50 -28.66
CA ARG A 396 15.76 1.50 -29.40
C ARG A 396 15.10 0.14 -29.48
N LEU A 397 14.14 -0.17 -28.59
CA LEU A 397 13.46 -1.46 -28.54
C LEU A 397 12.04 -1.39 -29.15
N LEU A 398 11.34 -0.26 -29.02
CA LEU A 398 9.90 -0.15 -29.34
C LEU A 398 9.52 0.26 -30.79
N ARG A 399 10.43 0.20 -31.77
CA ARG A 399 10.08 0.51 -33.18
C ARG A 399 9.15 -0.51 -33.88
N LYS A 400 8.40 -1.35 -33.14
CA LYS A 400 7.56 -2.40 -33.74
C LYS A 400 6.14 -2.57 -33.20
N ILE A 401 5.67 -1.83 -32.19
CA ILE A 401 4.34 -2.08 -31.62
C ILE A 401 3.53 -0.79 -31.50
N ASN A 402 2.25 -0.88 -31.86
CA ASN A 402 1.32 0.20 -32.22
C ASN A 402 1.00 1.13 -31.04
N LEU A 403 1.01 2.45 -31.28
CA LEU A 403 0.91 3.52 -30.27
C LEU A 403 -0.48 3.71 -29.63
N PHE A 404 -1.49 2.93 -30.00
CA PHE A 404 -2.87 3.13 -29.53
C PHE A 404 -3.17 2.40 -28.21
N ALA A 405 -2.46 1.30 -27.91
CA ALA A 405 -2.66 0.52 -26.68
C ALA A 405 -2.05 1.18 -25.43
N VAL A 406 -1.04 2.04 -25.58
CA VAL A 406 -0.28 2.63 -24.47
C VAL A 406 -1.03 3.80 -23.80
N ALA A 407 -1.91 4.48 -24.53
CA ALA A 407 -2.65 5.63 -24.01
C ALA A 407 -3.84 5.24 -23.10
N LEU A 408 -4.41 4.04 -23.28
CA LEU A 408 -5.45 3.53 -22.37
C LEU A 408 -4.86 3.00 -21.06
N LEU A 409 -3.71 2.30 -21.11
CA LEU A 409 -3.06 1.76 -19.92
C LEU A 409 -2.62 2.85 -18.92
N LEU A 410 -2.23 4.04 -19.41
CA LEU A 410 -1.75 5.15 -18.58
C LEU A 410 -2.86 5.91 -17.84
N LEU A 411 -4.13 5.75 -18.22
CA LEU A 411 -5.27 6.38 -17.55
C LEU A 411 -5.78 5.54 -16.36
N GLU A 412 -5.60 4.21 -16.39
CA GLU A 412 -5.95 3.32 -15.26
C GLU A 412 -4.87 3.30 -14.15
N LEU A 413 -3.61 3.63 -14.47
CA LEU A 413 -2.51 3.64 -13.50
C LEU A 413 -2.48 4.87 -12.56
N CYS A 414 -3.30 5.90 -12.80
CA CYS A 414 -3.39 7.10 -11.94
C CYS A 414 -4.49 7.02 -10.87
N ALA A 415 -5.19 5.88 -10.74
CA ALA A 415 -6.22 5.64 -9.73
C ALA A 415 -5.83 4.57 -8.69
N SER A 416 -4.62 4.00 -8.76
CA SER A 416 -4.12 3.08 -7.73
C SER A 416 -3.23 3.83 -6.73
N PRO A 417 -3.49 3.74 -5.42
CA PRO A 417 -2.57 4.27 -4.42
C PRO A 417 -1.19 3.62 -4.61
N ALA A 418 -0.12 4.38 -4.44
CA ALA A 418 1.19 3.80 -4.20
C ALA A 418 1.02 2.80 -3.04
N ILE A 419 1.43 1.56 -3.28
CA ILE A 419 1.24 0.43 -2.37
C ILE A 419 1.85 0.78 -1.00
N ALA A 420 1.00 1.09 -0.03
CA ALA A 420 1.40 1.61 1.27
C ALA A 420 1.10 0.55 2.33
N GLN A 421 2.01 -0.39 2.54
CA GLN A 421 1.76 -1.52 3.41
C GLN A 421 1.38 -1.14 4.85
N MET A 422 0.73 -2.05 5.59
CA MET A 422 0.45 -1.82 7.01
C MET A 422 1.72 -1.43 7.77
N SER A 423 1.61 -0.49 8.70
CA SER A 423 2.74 -0.02 9.47
C SER A 423 2.38 0.07 10.94
N ILE A 424 3.33 -0.26 11.82
CA ILE A 424 3.25 -0.03 13.26
C ILE A 424 3.60 1.42 13.63
N GLY A 425 3.94 2.26 12.64
CA GLY A 425 4.45 3.61 12.82
C GLY A 425 5.93 3.57 13.22
N SER A 426 6.25 3.99 14.45
CA SER A 426 7.63 4.01 14.92
C SER A 426 8.04 2.67 15.53
N THR A 427 9.22 2.17 15.14
CA THR A 427 9.88 1.03 15.79
C THR A 427 10.65 1.44 17.05
N THR A 428 10.73 2.74 17.35
CA THR A 428 11.26 3.25 18.62
C THR A 428 10.10 3.46 19.58
N GLY A 429 9.95 2.55 20.55
CA GLY A 429 8.80 2.54 21.45
C GLY A 429 8.90 3.51 22.62
N VAL A 430 7.76 3.87 23.19
CA VAL A 430 7.64 4.77 24.33
C VAL A 430 7.41 3.96 25.61
N LEU A 431 8.29 4.02 26.58
CA LEU A 431 8.06 3.32 27.86
C LEU A 431 7.03 4.06 28.74
N PRO A 432 6.32 3.34 29.62
CA PRO A 432 5.55 3.96 30.68
C PRO A 432 6.40 4.94 31.51
N PRO A 433 5.86 6.11 31.90
CA PRO A 433 6.61 7.14 32.61
C PRO A 433 7.08 6.69 34.00
N SER A 434 6.39 5.72 34.61
CA SER A 434 6.74 5.10 35.89
C SER A 434 6.43 3.60 35.87
N MET A 435 7.00 2.83 36.81
CA MET A 435 6.66 1.41 36.97
C MET A 435 5.14 1.25 37.16
N PRO A 436 4.46 0.46 36.32
CA PRO A 436 3.02 0.22 36.47
C PRO A 436 2.71 -0.45 37.81
N THR A 437 1.77 0.12 38.56
CA THR A 437 1.29 -0.42 39.85
C THR A 437 -0.06 -1.12 39.74
N SER A 438 -0.76 -0.96 38.63
CA SER A 438 -2.04 -1.59 38.28
C SER A 438 -1.90 -2.34 36.96
N SER A 439 -2.83 -3.26 36.69
CA SER A 439 -2.87 -4.02 35.44
C SER A 439 -3.01 -3.09 34.24
N LEU A 440 -2.11 -3.23 33.26
CA LEU A 440 -2.17 -2.51 31.99
C LEU A 440 -3.13 -3.16 30.99
N ILE A 441 -3.35 -4.47 31.09
CA ILE A 441 -4.30 -5.21 30.24
C ILE A 441 -5.74 -4.87 30.61
N LEU A 442 -6.07 -4.89 31.91
CA LEU A 442 -7.42 -4.58 32.40
C LEU A 442 -7.65 -3.07 32.48
N GLY A 443 -6.61 -2.30 32.81
CA GLY A 443 -6.62 -0.84 32.81
C GLY A 443 -7.82 -0.24 33.54
N ASP A 444 -8.39 0.80 32.94
CA ASP A 444 -9.57 1.50 33.45
C ASP A 444 -10.86 0.65 33.46
N ASN A 445 -10.90 -0.46 32.72
CA ASN A 445 -12.08 -1.33 32.62
C ASN A 445 -12.24 -2.25 33.84
N LEU A 446 -11.24 -2.37 34.71
CA LEU A 446 -11.21 -3.35 35.81
C LEU A 446 -12.47 -3.30 36.69
N THR A 447 -12.95 -2.11 37.07
CA THR A 447 -14.13 -1.97 37.94
C THR A 447 -15.42 -2.42 37.25
N SER A 448 -15.56 -2.14 35.95
CA SER A 448 -16.71 -2.61 35.14
C SER A 448 -16.69 -4.14 35.05
N LEU A 449 -15.53 -4.71 34.70
CA LEU A 449 -15.33 -6.16 34.59
C LEU A 449 -15.59 -6.89 35.91
N GLN A 450 -15.12 -6.35 37.04
CA GLN A 450 -15.41 -6.89 38.37
C GLN A 450 -16.91 -6.92 38.66
N SER A 451 -17.62 -5.84 38.31
CA SER A 451 -19.06 -5.72 38.53
C SER A 451 -19.82 -6.76 37.70
N SER A 452 -19.52 -6.85 36.40
CA SER A 452 -20.11 -7.83 35.49
C SER A 452 -19.84 -9.28 35.94
N TRP A 453 -18.59 -9.58 36.33
CA TRP A 453 -18.19 -10.90 36.86
C TRP A 453 -18.98 -11.29 38.11
N LEU A 454 -19.13 -10.37 39.07
CA LEU A 454 -19.85 -10.63 40.31
C LEU A 454 -21.37 -10.80 40.09
N SER A 455 -21.93 -10.17 39.06
CA SER A 455 -23.32 -10.40 38.64
C SER A 455 -23.53 -11.68 37.81
N GLY A 456 -22.46 -12.40 37.49
CA GLY A 456 -22.51 -13.65 36.73
C GLY A 456 -22.32 -13.51 35.22
N GLY A 457 -22.03 -12.29 34.73
CA GLY A 457 -21.83 -11.98 33.30
C GLY A 457 -23.06 -12.18 32.42
N THR A 458 -22.96 -11.73 31.16
CA THR A 458 -23.89 -12.08 30.08
C THR A 458 -23.83 -13.57 29.77
N THR A 459 -24.82 -14.09 29.02
CA THR A 459 -24.81 -15.49 28.52
C THR A 459 -23.50 -15.81 27.80
N ASP A 460 -22.99 -14.86 27.00
CA ASP A 460 -21.73 -15.02 26.28
C ASP A 460 -20.55 -15.05 27.25
N GLN A 461 -20.56 -14.18 28.27
CA GLN A 461 -19.50 -14.12 29.28
C GLN A 461 -19.45 -15.34 30.21
N GLN A 462 -20.58 -15.97 30.49
CA GLN A 462 -20.68 -17.12 31.39
C GLN A 462 -19.78 -18.26 30.94
N VAL A 463 -19.75 -18.55 29.64
CA VAL A 463 -18.92 -19.61 29.06
C VAL A 463 -17.42 -19.37 29.36
N TRP A 464 -16.95 -18.13 29.31
CA TRP A 464 -15.57 -17.74 29.68
C TRP A 464 -15.32 -17.90 31.15
N ILE A 465 -16.22 -17.33 31.97
CA ILE A 465 -16.13 -17.34 33.42
C ILE A 465 -16.00 -18.80 33.90
N PHE A 466 -16.82 -19.71 33.36
CA PHE A 466 -16.72 -21.14 33.67
C PHE A 466 -15.38 -21.74 33.25
N SER A 467 -14.88 -21.44 32.05
CA SER A 467 -13.57 -21.93 31.58
C SER A 467 -12.42 -21.45 32.47
N ILE A 468 -12.39 -20.15 32.79
CA ILE A 468 -11.39 -19.53 33.66
C ILE A 468 -11.45 -20.13 35.06
N ILE A 469 -12.65 -20.27 35.65
CA ILE A 469 -12.82 -20.89 36.97
C ILE A 469 -12.34 -22.34 36.93
N SER A 470 -12.70 -23.10 35.89
CA SER A 470 -12.29 -24.50 35.72
C SER A 470 -10.77 -24.62 35.67
N ARG A 471 -10.08 -23.76 34.90
CA ARG A 471 -8.62 -23.77 34.80
C ARG A 471 -7.95 -23.28 36.09
N ALA A 472 -8.46 -22.21 36.70
CA ALA A 472 -7.99 -21.68 37.97
C ALA A 472 -8.17 -22.66 39.14
N ASN A 473 -9.10 -23.62 39.04
CA ASN A 473 -9.28 -24.68 40.04
C ASN A 473 -8.23 -25.79 39.98
N GLN A 474 -7.44 -25.86 38.91
CA GLN A 474 -6.36 -26.84 38.78
C GLN A 474 -5.14 -26.43 39.63
N SER A 475 -4.23 -27.38 39.83
CA SER A 475 -2.98 -27.17 40.57
C SER A 475 -1.82 -26.96 39.60
N THR A 476 -0.96 -25.99 39.91
CA THR A 476 0.33 -25.82 39.26
C THR A 476 1.31 -26.90 39.75
N SER A 477 2.42 -27.10 39.04
CA SER A 477 3.47 -28.06 39.41
C SER A 477 4.14 -27.71 40.74
N GLY A 478 4.23 -26.41 41.06
CA GLY A 478 4.83 -25.90 42.30
C GLY A 478 6.37 -25.98 42.32
N SER A 479 6.99 -26.23 41.17
CA SER A 479 8.45 -26.27 40.99
C SER A 479 8.83 -25.66 39.64
N VAL A 480 10.12 -25.43 39.40
CA VAL A 480 10.58 -24.99 38.07
C VAL A 480 10.15 -26.04 37.03
N PRO A 481 9.40 -25.67 35.98
CA PRO A 481 8.98 -26.62 34.95
C PRO A 481 10.17 -27.36 34.36
N THR A 482 10.04 -28.66 34.11
CA THR A 482 11.12 -29.49 33.51
C THR A 482 10.98 -29.69 32.01
N ASP A 483 9.81 -29.38 31.46
CA ASP A 483 9.45 -29.53 30.05
C ASP A 483 8.41 -28.48 29.64
N PHE A 484 8.20 -28.38 28.33
CA PHE A 484 7.35 -27.36 27.72
C PHE A 484 5.87 -27.53 28.09
N ASP A 485 5.36 -28.76 28.12
CA ASP A 485 3.95 -29.05 28.45
C ASP A 485 3.62 -28.63 29.89
N THR A 486 4.53 -28.89 30.83
CA THR A 486 4.41 -28.45 32.22
C THR A 486 4.45 -26.92 32.30
N ALA A 487 5.36 -26.26 31.58
CA ALA A 487 5.47 -24.80 31.58
C ALA A 487 4.19 -24.12 31.06
N VAL A 488 3.61 -24.66 29.99
CA VAL A 488 2.31 -24.25 29.43
C VAL A 488 1.18 -24.44 30.44
N ALA A 489 1.12 -25.61 31.07
CA ALA A 489 0.09 -25.92 32.04
C ALA A 489 0.14 -24.94 33.23
N ASP A 490 1.33 -24.70 33.77
CA ASP A 490 1.54 -23.75 34.86
C ASP A 490 1.21 -22.31 34.46
N ALA A 491 1.66 -21.87 33.27
CA ALA A 491 1.40 -20.51 32.78
C ALA A 491 -0.10 -20.22 32.65
N SER A 492 -0.84 -21.16 32.08
CA SER A 492 -2.28 -21.02 31.86
C SER A 492 -3.12 -21.11 33.14
N ILE A 493 -2.71 -21.95 34.10
CA ILE A 493 -3.33 -21.99 35.44
C ILE A 493 -3.03 -20.68 36.19
N ALA A 494 -1.78 -20.20 36.13
CA ALA A 494 -1.37 -18.94 36.76
C ALA A 494 -2.13 -17.74 36.17
N GLN A 495 -2.26 -17.68 34.85
CA GLN A 495 -3.04 -16.66 34.14
C GLN A 495 -4.50 -16.65 34.60
N SER A 496 -5.14 -17.83 34.63
CA SER A 496 -6.54 -17.98 35.04
C SER A 496 -6.76 -17.63 36.52
N ALA A 497 -5.84 -18.05 37.40
CA ALA A 497 -5.86 -17.73 38.81
C ALA A 497 -5.64 -16.23 39.05
N GLY A 498 -4.66 -15.63 38.37
CA GLY A 498 -4.39 -14.19 38.44
C GLY A 498 -5.59 -13.35 38.00
N LEU A 499 -6.25 -13.73 36.91
CA LEU A 499 -7.48 -13.07 36.46
C LEU A 499 -8.61 -13.21 37.47
N ARG A 500 -8.85 -14.43 38.00
CA ARG A 500 -9.88 -14.65 39.03
C ARG A 500 -9.57 -13.86 40.31
N TYR A 501 -8.30 -13.72 40.68
CA TYR A 501 -7.88 -12.84 41.77
C TYR A 501 -8.22 -11.38 41.46
N ALA A 502 -7.89 -10.86 40.28
CA ALA A 502 -8.22 -9.50 39.88
C ALA A 502 -9.74 -9.23 39.96
N MET A 503 -10.58 -10.24 39.66
CA MET A 503 -12.03 -10.11 39.72
C MET A 503 -12.62 -10.26 41.15
N THR A 504 -12.00 -11.03 42.03
CA THR A 504 -12.64 -11.46 43.30
C THR A 504 -11.86 -11.11 44.57
N GLY A 505 -10.59 -10.75 44.46
CA GLY A 505 -9.68 -10.58 45.59
C GLY A 505 -9.30 -11.88 46.32
N ASN A 506 -9.57 -13.07 45.74
CA ASN A 506 -9.29 -14.35 46.39
C ASN A 506 -7.77 -14.60 46.57
N LEU A 507 -7.29 -14.52 47.82
CA LEU A 507 -5.88 -14.71 48.15
C LEU A 507 -5.34 -16.10 47.81
N ALA A 508 -6.17 -17.14 47.76
CA ALA A 508 -5.73 -18.48 47.35
C ALA A 508 -5.29 -18.50 45.87
N ASP A 509 -5.94 -17.70 45.03
CA ASP A 509 -5.59 -17.56 43.62
C ASP A 509 -4.36 -16.69 43.42
N LEU A 510 -4.23 -15.61 44.19
CA LEU A 510 -3.01 -14.81 44.23
C LEU A 510 -1.80 -15.67 44.58
N ASN A 511 -1.88 -16.42 45.69
CA ASN A 511 -0.80 -17.29 46.13
C ASN A 511 -0.44 -18.35 45.07
N LYS A 512 -1.43 -18.87 44.35
CA LYS A 512 -1.22 -19.84 43.27
C LYS A 512 -0.50 -19.21 42.08
N ALA A 513 -0.93 -18.03 41.64
CA ALA A 513 -0.29 -17.31 40.54
C ALA A 513 1.16 -16.93 40.90
N VAL A 514 1.38 -16.42 42.12
CA VAL A 514 2.73 -16.09 42.64
C VAL A 514 3.62 -17.33 42.67
N ALA A 515 3.13 -18.45 43.21
CA ALA A 515 3.92 -19.68 43.30
C ALA A 515 4.41 -20.19 41.94
N ALA A 516 3.59 -20.07 40.88
CA ALA A 516 3.99 -20.40 39.52
C ALA A 516 5.00 -19.39 38.95
N LEU A 517 4.77 -18.09 39.17
CA LEU A 517 5.62 -17.01 38.65
C LEU A 517 7.02 -17.00 39.31
N GLU A 518 7.13 -17.31 40.60
CA GLU A 518 8.42 -17.33 41.31
C GLU A 518 9.39 -18.40 40.81
N VAL A 519 8.85 -19.47 40.21
CA VAL A 519 9.62 -20.59 39.65
C VAL A 519 9.51 -20.69 38.13
N LEU A 520 8.95 -19.66 37.47
CA LEU A 520 8.69 -19.72 36.04
C LEU A 520 9.97 -19.99 35.24
N ASP A 521 9.79 -20.83 34.23
CA ASP A 521 10.72 -21.08 33.13
C ASP A 521 9.91 -21.66 31.95
N VAL A 522 10.47 -21.61 30.74
CA VAL A 522 9.86 -22.19 29.53
C VAL A 522 10.90 -23.06 28.82
N PRO A 523 11.26 -24.22 29.40
CA PRO A 523 12.22 -25.14 28.81
C PRO A 523 11.60 -25.90 27.63
N GLY A 524 12.36 -26.04 26.54
CA GLY A 524 11.86 -26.65 25.31
C GLY A 524 10.88 -25.75 24.55
N GLY A 525 10.03 -26.37 23.72
CA GLY A 525 9.14 -25.66 22.80
C GLY A 525 9.85 -25.14 21.54
N SER A 526 9.08 -24.78 20.52
CA SER A 526 9.61 -24.14 19.31
C SER A 526 9.63 -22.62 19.47
N PHE A 527 10.30 -21.92 18.55
CA PHE A 527 10.24 -20.46 18.48
C PHE A 527 8.80 -19.92 18.34
N ILE A 528 7.87 -20.74 17.83
CA ILE A 528 6.44 -20.39 17.64
C ILE A 528 5.62 -20.59 18.92
N THR A 529 5.93 -21.61 19.73
CA THR A 529 5.11 -21.99 20.88
C THR A 529 5.60 -21.41 22.20
N ARG A 530 6.91 -21.10 22.34
CA ARG A 530 7.45 -20.43 23.53
C ARG A 530 6.78 -19.07 23.85
N PRO A 531 6.49 -18.20 22.86
CA PRO A 531 5.77 -16.94 23.10
C PRO A 531 4.38 -17.11 23.72
N GLU A 532 3.70 -18.25 23.50
CA GLU A 532 2.36 -18.52 24.05
C GLU A 532 2.38 -18.72 25.57
N ALA A 533 3.29 -19.57 26.04
CA ALA A 533 3.49 -19.78 27.48
C ALA A 533 3.91 -18.47 28.15
N LEU A 534 4.82 -17.73 27.52
CA LEU A 534 5.33 -16.47 28.06
C LEU A 534 4.27 -15.37 28.11
N THR A 535 3.44 -15.22 27.07
CA THR A 535 2.31 -14.26 27.05
C THR A 535 1.34 -14.57 28.20
N SER A 536 1.13 -15.85 28.50
CA SER A 536 0.29 -16.27 29.62
C SER A 536 0.90 -15.90 30.98
N TYR A 537 2.21 -16.11 31.18
CA TYR A 537 2.91 -15.67 32.38
C TYR A 537 2.93 -14.13 32.54
N LEU A 538 3.16 -13.38 31.46
CA LEU A 538 3.11 -11.91 31.47
C LEU A 538 1.72 -11.41 31.87
N SER A 539 0.67 -12.00 31.30
CA SER A 539 -0.72 -11.70 31.66
C SER A 539 -1.00 -12.03 33.13
N ALA A 540 -0.54 -13.19 33.62
CA ALA A 540 -0.70 -13.60 35.02
C ALA A 540 -0.09 -12.58 35.98
N TYR A 541 1.13 -12.11 35.67
CA TYR A 541 1.80 -11.09 36.47
C TYR A 541 1.06 -9.75 36.44
N ASP A 542 0.59 -9.33 35.27
CA ASP A 542 -0.15 -8.08 35.12
C ASP A 542 -1.46 -8.07 35.92
N PHE A 543 -2.20 -9.18 35.92
CA PHE A 543 -3.46 -9.29 36.68
C PHE A 543 -3.27 -9.21 38.20
N ILE A 544 -2.16 -9.73 38.74
CA ILE A 544 -1.86 -9.66 40.18
C ILE A 544 -1.12 -8.39 40.59
N ARG A 545 -0.75 -7.53 39.64
CA ARG A 545 0.10 -6.36 39.86
C ARG A 545 -0.47 -5.40 40.91
N GLY A 546 -1.80 -5.28 40.97
CA GLY A 546 -2.53 -4.47 41.96
C GLY A 546 -2.56 -5.02 43.39
N ALA A 547 -1.97 -6.19 43.67
CA ALA A 547 -1.93 -6.76 45.01
C ALA A 547 -1.20 -5.85 46.02
N SER A 548 -1.63 -5.86 47.28
CA SER A 548 -1.00 -5.03 48.31
C SER A 548 0.46 -5.42 48.55
N GLN A 549 1.29 -4.52 49.09
CA GLN A 549 2.67 -4.86 49.48
C GLN A 549 2.74 -5.95 50.57
N THR A 550 1.63 -6.19 51.27
CA THR A 550 1.55 -7.26 52.28
C THR A 550 1.35 -8.62 51.60
N ASP A 551 0.48 -8.67 50.59
CA ASP A 551 0.13 -9.92 49.90
C ASP A 551 1.14 -10.28 48.79
N LEU A 552 1.79 -9.28 48.19
CA LEU A 552 2.84 -9.46 47.19
C LEU A 552 4.03 -8.51 47.47
N PRO A 553 5.00 -8.93 48.31
CA PRO A 553 6.15 -8.12 48.72
C PRO A 553 7.05 -7.70 47.56
N ALA A 554 7.70 -6.53 47.69
CA ALA A 554 8.59 -5.98 46.66
C ALA A 554 9.73 -6.92 46.24
N ALA A 555 10.30 -7.68 47.19
CA ALA A 555 11.34 -8.66 46.90
C ALA A 555 10.84 -9.80 46.00
N THR A 556 9.63 -10.30 46.24
CA THR A 556 9.00 -11.32 45.40
C THR A 556 8.66 -10.77 44.02
N ARG A 557 8.15 -9.53 43.93
CA ARG A 557 7.93 -8.85 42.64
C ARG A 557 9.19 -8.79 41.81
N GLN A 558 10.30 -8.36 42.42
CA GLN A 558 11.59 -8.27 41.74
C GLN A 558 12.09 -9.64 41.24
N VAL A 559 11.87 -10.72 41.99
CA VAL A 559 12.21 -12.09 41.54
C VAL A 559 11.39 -12.47 40.30
N ILE A 560 10.08 -12.22 40.33
CA ILE A 560 9.18 -12.52 39.20
C ILE A 560 9.56 -11.69 37.97
N GLU A 561 9.74 -10.38 38.12
CA GLU A 561 10.11 -9.47 37.03
C GLU A 561 11.45 -9.86 36.39
N ASN A 562 12.47 -10.18 37.19
CA ASN A 562 13.76 -10.63 36.68
C ASN A 562 13.65 -11.93 35.88
N ARG A 563 12.79 -12.87 36.30
CA ARG A 563 12.57 -14.13 35.56
C ARG A 563 11.82 -13.87 34.26
N LEU A 564 10.74 -13.09 34.29
CA LEU A 564 9.99 -12.71 33.09
C LEU A 564 10.92 -12.03 32.08
N LEU A 565 11.74 -11.08 32.54
CA LEU A 565 12.72 -10.39 31.71
C LEU A 565 13.72 -11.38 31.07
N THR A 566 14.32 -12.24 31.88
CA THR A 566 15.32 -13.22 31.43
C THR A 566 14.75 -14.18 30.38
N VAL A 567 13.56 -14.74 30.65
CA VAL A 567 12.92 -15.69 29.73
C VAL A 567 12.49 -14.98 28.44
N THR A 568 11.99 -13.74 28.52
CA THR A 568 11.61 -12.95 27.33
C THR A 568 12.82 -12.61 26.46
N GLN A 569 13.93 -12.18 27.07
CA GLN A 569 15.18 -11.90 26.37
C GLN A 569 15.76 -13.15 25.68
N SER A 570 15.38 -14.35 26.13
CA SER A 570 15.77 -15.63 25.50
C SER A 570 14.88 -16.06 24.33
N LEU A 571 13.82 -15.31 24.01
CA LEU A 571 13.07 -15.54 22.79
C LEU A 571 13.99 -15.26 21.60
N ASP A 572 13.89 -16.07 20.56
CA ASP A 572 14.60 -15.92 19.30
C ASP A 572 13.59 -16.05 18.16
N THR A 573 13.71 -15.22 17.13
CA THR A 573 12.92 -15.32 15.90
C THR A 573 13.33 -16.53 15.05
N GLY A 574 14.48 -17.15 15.36
CA GLY A 574 15.02 -18.28 14.61
C GLY A 574 15.27 -17.90 13.15
N ASN A 575 15.12 -18.87 12.23
CA ASN A 575 15.18 -18.63 10.79
C ASN A 575 13.83 -18.13 10.19
N SER A 576 12.80 -17.93 11.03
CA SER A 576 11.48 -17.49 10.57
C SER A 576 11.47 -15.97 10.47
N THR A 577 11.90 -15.46 9.31
CA THR A 577 12.01 -14.03 9.08
C THR A 577 10.69 -13.37 8.67
N TYR A 578 9.65 -14.10 8.25
CA TYR A 578 8.50 -13.52 7.53
C TYR A 578 7.14 -14.26 7.68
N SER A 579 6.74 -14.69 8.88
CA SER A 579 5.41 -15.33 9.11
C SER A 579 4.75 -14.91 10.43
N ASN A 580 3.53 -15.38 10.69
CA ASN A 580 2.81 -15.21 11.97
C ASN A 580 3.67 -15.45 13.23
N ALA A 581 4.69 -16.32 13.16
CA ALA A 581 5.61 -16.56 14.27
C ALA A 581 6.39 -15.30 14.69
N ARG A 582 6.85 -14.50 13.71
CA ARG A 582 7.56 -13.24 13.98
C ARG A 582 6.65 -12.23 14.66
N ALA A 583 5.40 -12.11 14.20
CA ALA A 583 4.40 -11.24 14.81
C ALA A 583 4.11 -11.63 16.28
N LYS A 584 3.95 -12.92 16.56
CA LYS A 584 3.73 -13.43 17.92
C LYS A 584 4.91 -13.11 18.85
N ILE A 585 6.13 -13.34 18.38
CA ILE A 585 7.35 -13.03 19.14
C ILE A 585 7.46 -11.52 19.37
N GLY A 586 7.26 -10.72 18.32
CA GLY A 586 7.32 -9.26 18.36
C GLY A 586 6.34 -8.67 19.36
N ALA A 587 5.06 -9.02 19.26
CA ALA A 587 4.04 -8.59 20.21
C ALA A 587 4.33 -9.05 21.65
N THR A 588 4.85 -10.27 21.86
CA THR A 588 5.20 -10.77 23.19
C THR A 588 6.38 -10.00 23.80
N ARG A 589 7.42 -9.70 23.00
CA ARG A 589 8.56 -8.86 23.41
C ARG A 589 8.12 -7.44 23.74
N ALA A 590 7.28 -6.85 22.89
CA ALA A 590 6.75 -5.51 23.08
C ALA A 590 5.91 -5.42 24.36
N LEU A 591 5.00 -6.38 24.59
CA LEU A 591 4.22 -6.50 25.82
C LEU A 591 5.11 -6.53 27.07
N ALA A 592 6.15 -7.38 27.08
CA ALA A 592 7.10 -7.45 28.19
C ALA A 592 7.89 -6.14 28.36
N GLY A 593 8.31 -5.51 27.26
CA GLY A 593 9.02 -4.23 27.27
C GLY A 593 8.21 -3.12 27.93
N VAL A 594 6.92 -3.00 27.61
CA VAL A 594 6.01 -2.07 28.27
C VAL A 594 5.84 -2.43 29.76
N MET A 595 5.53 -3.70 30.06
CA MET A 595 5.20 -4.16 31.42
C MET A 595 6.36 -4.11 32.42
N LEU A 596 7.58 -4.31 31.93
CA LEU A 596 8.81 -4.39 32.74
C LEU A 596 9.69 -3.14 32.57
N ARG A 597 9.26 -2.19 31.73
CA ARG A 597 9.99 -0.97 31.36
C ARG A 597 11.38 -1.25 30.77
N ASP A 598 11.46 -2.23 29.87
CA ASP A 598 12.69 -2.57 29.12
C ASP A 598 12.60 -2.03 27.69
N GLN A 599 13.40 -1.01 27.39
CA GLN A 599 13.38 -0.30 26.10
C GLN A 599 13.83 -1.20 24.94
N MET A 600 14.80 -2.08 25.17
CA MET A 600 15.38 -2.92 24.14
C MET A 600 14.38 -3.99 23.69
N LEU A 601 13.67 -4.60 24.64
CA LEU A 601 12.57 -5.52 24.34
C LEU A 601 11.42 -4.82 23.62
N LEU A 602 11.06 -3.60 24.03
CA LEU A 602 10.00 -2.84 23.36
C LEU A 602 10.36 -2.52 21.91
N ASN A 603 11.54 -1.93 21.68
CA ASN A 603 11.99 -1.59 20.32
C ASN A 603 12.10 -2.83 19.45
N LYS A 604 12.70 -3.91 19.97
CA LYS A 604 12.83 -5.15 19.20
C LYS A 604 11.47 -5.77 18.89
N GLY A 605 10.53 -5.70 19.83
CA GLY A 605 9.16 -6.18 19.61
C GLY A 605 8.43 -5.42 18.50
N LEU A 606 8.56 -4.09 18.48
CA LEU A 606 8.00 -3.24 17.42
C LEU A 606 8.67 -3.46 16.06
N GLU A 607 9.99 -3.62 16.03
CA GLU A 607 10.75 -3.95 14.81
C GLU A 607 10.31 -5.31 14.23
N ASP A 608 10.07 -6.31 15.08
CA ASP A 608 9.60 -7.61 14.62
C ASP A 608 8.14 -7.58 14.13
N LEU A 609 7.30 -6.75 14.75
CA LEU A 609 5.93 -6.51 14.26
C LEU A 609 5.93 -5.79 12.91
N GLN A 610 6.72 -4.71 12.77
CA GLN A 610 6.87 -4.04 11.48
C GLN A 610 7.41 -5.00 10.43
N GLY A 611 8.43 -5.79 10.75
CA GLY A 611 8.98 -6.76 9.81
C GLY A 611 8.04 -7.93 9.44
N HIS A 612 6.97 -8.17 10.22
CA HIS A 612 5.86 -9.02 9.80
C HIS A 612 4.91 -8.28 8.87
N PHE A 613 4.56 -7.04 9.21
CA PHE A 613 3.76 -6.20 8.33
C PHE A 613 4.40 -6.11 6.97
N ASP A 614 5.70 -5.76 6.91
CA ASP A 614 6.61 -5.69 5.74
C ASP A 614 6.47 -6.83 4.73
N TYR A 615 5.90 -7.98 5.13
CA TYR A 615 5.94 -9.19 4.33
C TYR A 615 4.67 -10.05 4.29
N SER A 616 3.93 -10.17 5.38
CA SER A 616 2.82 -11.12 5.49
C SER A 616 1.45 -10.43 5.59
N THR A 617 1.39 -9.17 5.14
CA THR A 617 0.18 -8.35 5.17
C THR A 617 0.08 -7.48 3.93
N THR A 618 -1.14 -7.12 3.57
CA THR A 618 -1.41 -6.04 2.63
C THR A 618 -1.83 -4.79 3.38
N ASP A 619 -1.66 -3.63 2.74
CA ASP A 619 -2.15 -2.32 3.18
C ASP A 619 -3.64 -2.27 3.57
N ASP A 620 -4.48 -3.06 2.90
CA ASP A 620 -5.92 -3.22 3.16
C ASP A 620 -6.25 -4.32 4.19
N GLY A 621 -5.25 -4.93 4.83
CA GLY A 621 -5.45 -5.80 6.00
C GLY A 621 -5.69 -7.28 5.72
N TRP A 622 -5.34 -7.77 4.53
CA TRP A 622 -5.28 -9.21 4.26
C TRP A 622 -4.08 -9.84 4.97
N PHE A 623 -4.34 -10.80 5.85
CA PHE A 623 -3.31 -11.60 6.51
C PHE A 623 -2.93 -12.80 5.63
N THR A 624 -1.80 -12.70 4.94
CA THR A 624 -1.47 -13.60 3.82
C THR A 624 -1.21 -15.05 4.23
N ASP A 625 -0.96 -15.34 5.51
CA ASP A 625 -0.92 -16.73 5.97
C ASP A 625 -2.34 -17.35 6.06
N SER A 626 -3.33 -16.54 6.46
CA SER A 626 -4.79 -16.72 6.37
C SER A 626 -5.50 -15.78 7.34
N GLN A 627 -6.58 -15.13 6.89
CA GLN A 627 -7.41 -14.24 7.71
C GLN A 627 -8.12 -14.99 8.85
N GLY A 628 -8.59 -16.22 8.61
CA GLY A 628 -9.38 -16.97 9.59
C GLY A 628 -8.57 -17.69 10.67
N HIS A 629 -7.39 -18.24 10.32
CA HIS A 629 -6.63 -19.09 11.23
C HIS A 629 -5.39 -18.39 11.81
N TYR A 630 -4.48 -17.91 10.97
CA TYR A 630 -3.21 -17.36 11.45
C TYR A 630 -3.29 -15.94 11.98
N LEU A 631 -4.25 -15.13 11.50
CA LEU A 631 -4.58 -13.87 12.16
C LEU A 631 -5.08 -14.13 13.58
N ASN A 632 -6.01 -15.09 13.78
CA ASN A 632 -6.45 -15.50 15.12
C ASN A 632 -5.28 -15.95 16.01
N TYR A 633 -4.37 -16.75 15.45
CA TYR A 633 -3.18 -17.26 16.13
C TYR A 633 -2.23 -16.15 16.61
N THR A 634 -2.28 -14.99 15.95
CA THR A 634 -1.44 -13.80 16.19
C THR A 634 -2.14 -12.72 17.02
N MET A 635 -3.42 -12.46 16.74
CA MET A 635 -4.21 -11.32 17.25
C MET A 635 -4.27 -11.30 18.77
N ARG A 636 -4.28 -12.47 19.43
CA ARG A 636 -4.22 -12.58 20.90
C ARG A 636 -2.96 -11.99 21.53
N HIS A 637 -1.84 -11.91 20.80
CA HIS A 637 -0.61 -11.27 21.28
C HIS A 637 -0.67 -9.77 20.99
N ILE A 638 -1.09 -9.42 19.77
CA ILE A 638 -1.22 -8.03 19.31
C ILE A 638 -2.19 -7.25 20.20
N ALA A 639 -3.40 -7.77 20.45
CA ALA A 639 -4.42 -7.06 21.23
C ALA A 639 -3.97 -6.78 22.68
N LEU A 640 -3.28 -7.75 23.32
CA LEU A 640 -2.74 -7.56 24.67
C LEU A 640 -1.63 -6.51 24.69
N PHE A 641 -0.73 -6.54 23.71
CA PHE A 641 0.31 -5.54 23.56
C PHE A 641 -0.28 -4.15 23.30
N ALA A 642 -1.13 -4.01 22.29
CA ALA A 642 -1.75 -2.75 21.90
C ALA A 642 -2.45 -2.10 23.09
N ARG A 643 -3.26 -2.87 23.82
CA ARG A 643 -3.94 -2.38 25.03
C ARG A 643 -2.95 -1.95 26.11
N ALA A 644 -1.95 -2.76 26.41
CA ALA A 644 -0.97 -2.41 27.45
C ALA A 644 -0.13 -1.19 27.07
N TYR A 645 0.15 -1.00 25.78
CA TYR A 645 0.94 0.12 25.26
C TYR A 645 0.16 1.43 25.29
N GLU A 646 -1.10 1.39 24.91
CA GLU A 646 -2.04 2.51 25.06
C GLU A 646 -2.14 2.92 26.54
N GLN A 647 -2.49 1.98 27.42
CA GLN A 647 -2.72 2.24 28.85
C GLN A 647 -1.44 2.63 29.60
N GLY A 648 -0.30 2.03 29.23
CA GLY A 648 0.98 2.22 29.91
C GLY A 648 1.73 3.46 29.43
N SER A 649 1.68 3.74 28.13
CA SER A 649 2.54 4.72 27.47
C SER A 649 1.77 5.85 26.79
N GLY A 650 0.44 5.73 26.63
CA GLY A 650 -0.39 6.69 25.90
C GLY A 650 -0.27 6.61 24.38
N VAL A 651 0.35 5.55 23.85
CA VAL A 651 0.51 5.35 22.40
C VAL A 651 -0.62 4.46 21.91
N ASP A 652 -1.54 5.03 21.14
CA ASP A 652 -2.63 4.32 20.49
C ASP A 652 -2.18 3.76 19.14
N LEU A 653 -2.46 2.47 18.90
CA LEU A 653 -2.16 1.75 17.66
C LEU A 653 -3.43 1.31 16.93
N SER A 654 -4.61 1.75 17.37
CA SER A 654 -5.90 1.34 16.83
C SER A 654 -6.00 1.55 15.32
N THR A 655 -5.59 2.72 14.84
CA THR A 655 -5.54 3.07 13.41
C THR A 655 -4.61 2.17 12.62
N ASN A 656 -3.52 1.69 13.23
CA ASN A 656 -2.55 0.81 12.59
C ASN A 656 -3.10 -0.61 12.39
N PHE A 657 -4.04 -1.05 13.23
CA PHE A 657 -4.68 -2.37 13.13
C PHE A 657 -6.08 -2.33 12.49
N GLN A 658 -6.62 -1.14 12.18
CA GLN A 658 -7.93 -0.97 11.55
C GLN A 658 -8.09 -1.79 10.25
N PRO A 659 -7.10 -1.87 9.34
CA PRO A 659 -7.25 -2.69 8.13
C PRO A 659 -7.58 -4.16 8.42
N TYR A 660 -7.04 -4.76 9.48
CA TYR A 660 -7.40 -6.13 9.87
C TYR A 660 -8.87 -6.26 10.30
N ILE A 661 -9.41 -5.24 10.96
CA ILE A 661 -10.81 -5.21 11.39
C ILE A 661 -11.72 -5.15 10.15
N ASP A 662 -11.46 -4.19 9.27
CA ASP A 662 -12.28 -3.94 8.09
C ASP A 662 -12.27 -5.15 7.15
N MET A 663 -11.08 -5.72 6.87
CA MET A 663 -10.95 -6.93 6.06
C MET A 663 -11.68 -8.13 6.70
N SER A 664 -11.55 -8.35 8.02
CA SER A 664 -12.23 -9.46 8.68
C SER A 664 -13.76 -9.33 8.69
N ILE A 665 -14.29 -8.11 8.78
CA ILE A 665 -15.73 -7.84 8.65
C ILE A 665 -16.16 -8.06 7.20
N ALA A 666 -15.44 -7.50 6.23
CA ALA A 666 -15.77 -7.59 4.82
C ALA A 666 -15.83 -9.03 4.30
N LEU A 667 -14.85 -9.87 4.67
CA LEU A 667 -14.73 -11.25 4.19
C LEU A 667 -15.64 -12.25 4.90
N ARG A 668 -16.40 -11.85 5.93
CA ARG A 668 -17.22 -12.79 6.70
C ARG A 668 -18.24 -13.50 5.80
N LYS A 669 -18.43 -14.80 5.98
CA LYS A 669 -19.58 -15.51 5.41
C LYS A 669 -20.85 -15.13 6.19
N PRO A 670 -22.05 -15.45 5.67
CA PRO A 670 -23.31 -15.21 6.37
C PRO A 670 -23.39 -15.83 7.78
N ASP A 671 -22.66 -16.92 8.03
CA ASP A 671 -22.55 -17.54 9.36
C ASP A 671 -21.59 -16.81 10.32
N GLY A 672 -20.93 -15.74 9.87
CA GLY A 672 -19.97 -14.93 10.62
C GLY A 672 -18.52 -15.44 10.63
N THR A 673 -18.22 -16.55 9.96
CA THR A 673 -16.86 -17.08 9.84
C THR A 673 -16.18 -16.60 8.56
N THR A 674 -14.87 -16.39 8.56
CA THR A 674 -14.14 -16.09 7.30
C THR A 674 -13.93 -17.37 6.48
N PRO A 675 -13.94 -17.33 5.15
CA PRO A 675 -13.65 -18.48 4.29
C PRO A 675 -12.26 -19.08 4.56
N ASN A 676 -12.13 -20.39 4.33
CA ASN A 676 -10.91 -21.18 4.57
C ASN A 676 -9.89 -21.05 3.42
N VAL A 677 -9.61 -19.82 2.98
CA VAL A 677 -8.61 -19.50 1.94
C VAL A 677 -7.20 -19.80 2.45
N SER A 678 -6.34 -20.30 1.56
CA SER A 678 -4.96 -20.69 1.87
C SER A 678 -4.89 -21.69 3.03
N ASN A 679 -3.91 -21.63 3.92
CA ASN A 679 -3.95 -22.43 5.16
C ASN A 679 -4.92 -21.84 6.21
N GLY A 680 -6.11 -21.49 5.77
CA GLY A 680 -7.23 -21.06 6.58
C GLY A 680 -8.12 -22.22 7.03
N LEU A 681 -8.96 -21.92 8.02
CA LEU A 681 -10.05 -22.76 8.49
C LEU A 681 -11.29 -21.87 8.64
N ASN A 682 -12.48 -22.45 8.61
CA ASN A 682 -13.74 -21.70 8.73
C ASN A 682 -13.98 -21.26 10.19
N TYR A 683 -13.25 -20.22 10.60
CA TYR A 683 -13.35 -19.61 11.93
C TYR A 683 -13.75 -18.14 11.85
N PRO A 684 -14.45 -17.62 12.86
CA PRO A 684 -14.58 -16.17 13.03
C PRO A 684 -13.26 -15.59 13.54
N VAL A 685 -12.98 -14.33 13.25
CA VAL A 685 -11.73 -13.67 13.66
C VAL A 685 -11.93 -12.95 15.00
N GLY A 686 -10.96 -13.08 15.90
CA GLY A 686 -10.91 -12.48 17.23
C GLY A 686 -10.69 -10.96 17.23
N ILE A 687 -11.22 -10.23 16.25
CA ILE A 687 -11.07 -8.77 16.13
C ILE A 687 -11.76 -8.01 17.27
N HIS A 688 -12.74 -8.61 17.92
CA HIS A 688 -13.41 -8.02 19.10
C HIS A 688 -12.45 -7.80 20.29
N TYR A 689 -11.25 -8.38 20.28
CA TYR A 689 -10.20 -8.07 21.27
C TYR A 689 -9.69 -6.62 21.20
N LEU A 690 -9.89 -5.95 20.05
CA LEU A 690 -9.50 -4.55 19.83
C LEU A 690 -10.61 -3.55 20.18
N MET A 691 -11.80 -4.02 20.56
CA MET A 691 -13.00 -3.18 20.77
C MET A 691 -12.77 -2.03 21.75
N SER A 692 -11.97 -2.23 22.81
CA SER A 692 -11.70 -1.19 23.81
C SER A 692 -10.61 -0.19 23.41
N SER A 693 -9.91 -0.44 22.30
CA SER A 693 -8.89 0.43 21.72
C SER A 693 -9.37 1.17 20.46
N THR A 694 -10.54 0.84 19.91
CA THR A 694 -11.03 1.47 18.68
C THR A 694 -12.01 2.61 18.95
N ASP A 695 -12.34 3.39 17.91
CA ASP A 695 -13.43 4.37 17.98
C ASP A 695 -14.80 3.72 18.21
N ALA A 696 -15.82 4.55 18.47
CA ALA A 696 -17.16 4.10 18.84
C ALA A 696 -17.89 3.35 17.71
N GLU A 697 -17.70 3.73 16.44
CA GLU A 697 -18.32 3.06 15.30
C GLU A 697 -17.67 1.69 15.10
N SER A 698 -16.33 1.64 15.07
CA SER A 698 -15.58 0.39 15.01
C SER A 698 -15.94 -0.55 16.16
N ALA A 699 -16.06 -0.04 17.40
CA ALA A 699 -16.47 -0.84 18.54
C ALA A 699 -17.89 -1.42 18.36
N SER A 700 -18.85 -0.62 17.87
CA SER A 700 -20.21 -1.06 17.56
C SER A 700 -20.25 -2.14 16.48
N ASN A 701 -19.45 -2.00 15.43
CA ASN A 701 -19.32 -2.99 14.34
C ASN A 701 -18.70 -4.29 14.86
N LEU A 702 -17.65 -4.21 15.68
CA LEU A 702 -17.03 -5.36 16.33
C LEU A 702 -18.00 -6.09 17.28
N ARG A 703 -18.85 -5.34 17.99
CA ARG A 703 -19.90 -5.92 18.84
C ARG A 703 -20.95 -6.64 18.00
N TRP A 704 -21.39 -6.05 16.89
CA TRP A 704 -22.28 -6.72 15.97
C TRP A 704 -21.66 -7.97 15.34
N TYR A 705 -20.39 -7.91 14.92
CA TYR A 705 -19.67 -9.07 14.38
C TYR A 705 -19.67 -10.24 15.37
N LEU A 706 -19.40 -9.95 16.65
CA LEU A 706 -19.42 -10.92 17.73
C LEU A 706 -20.82 -11.55 17.93
N GLU A 707 -21.88 -10.75 17.95
CA GLU A 707 -23.27 -11.21 18.21
C GLU A 707 -23.92 -11.92 17.03
N SER A 708 -23.60 -11.49 15.81
CA SER A 708 -24.21 -12.01 14.57
C SER A 708 -23.45 -13.20 13.99
N THR A 709 -22.33 -13.59 14.59
CA THR A 709 -21.65 -14.84 14.24
C THR A 709 -22.46 -16.01 14.78
N ALA A 710 -22.90 -16.91 13.89
CA ALA A 710 -23.66 -18.09 14.26
C ALA A 710 -22.91 -18.88 15.32
N THR A 711 -23.64 -19.50 16.26
CA THR A 711 -23.03 -20.41 17.25
C THR A 711 -22.45 -21.62 16.54
N HIS A 712 -21.22 -21.48 16.06
CA HIS A 712 -20.44 -22.57 15.51
C HIS A 712 -20.30 -23.64 16.60
N PRO A 713 -20.13 -24.94 16.29
CA PRO A 713 -19.83 -25.98 17.29
C PRO A 713 -18.64 -25.67 18.21
N TYR A 714 -17.88 -24.62 17.89
CA TYR A 714 -16.84 -24.03 18.69
C TYR A 714 -17.36 -22.69 19.25
N PRO A 715 -17.76 -22.61 20.54
CA PRO A 715 -17.93 -21.30 21.16
C PRO A 715 -16.58 -20.59 21.03
N TRP A 716 -16.53 -19.25 21.06
CA TRP A 716 -15.27 -18.51 21.02
C TRP A 716 -14.22 -18.93 22.11
N ASN A 717 -14.54 -19.91 22.97
CA ASN A 717 -13.80 -20.52 24.09
C ASN A 717 -12.95 -21.67 23.62
N SER A 718 -13.23 -22.15 22.42
CA SER A 718 -12.65 -23.33 21.83
C SER A 718 -11.83 -22.99 20.58
N THR A 719 -11.96 -21.78 20.03
CA THR A 719 -10.90 -21.18 19.20
C THR A 719 -9.56 -21.11 19.98
N ASN A 720 -9.61 -21.14 21.32
CA ASN A 720 -8.45 -21.24 22.22
C ASN A 720 -7.95 -22.67 22.50
N LEU A 721 -8.66 -23.74 22.12
CA LEU A 721 -8.38 -25.10 22.60
C LEU A 721 -8.12 -26.14 21.51
N THR A 722 -8.63 -25.94 20.29
CA THR A 722 -8.64 -27.01 19.29
C THR A 722 -7.28 -27.25 18.64
N ASN A 723 -6.43 -26.23 18.47
CA ASN A 723 -5.11 -26.36 17.82
C ASN A 723 -3.93 -26.59 18.80
N ARG A 724 -4.20 -27.05 20.04
CA ARG A 724 -3.20 -27.07 21.14
C ARG A 724 -2.61 -25.70 21.45
N ASP A 725 -3.40 -24.65 21.26
CA ASP A 725 -3.04 -23.30 21.61
C ASP A 725 -2.90 -23.16 23.14
N HIS A 726 -1.76 -22.64 23.59
CA HIS A 726 -1.36 -22.73 25.00
C HIS A 726 -1.69 -21.48 25.83
N THR A 727 -2.40 -20.51 25.25
CA THR A 727 -2.92 -19.30 25.89
C THR A 727 -4.39 -19.50 26.26
N HIS A 728 -4.76 -19.51 27.55
CA HIS A 728 -6.08 -19.99 27.98
C HIS A 728 -7.05 -18.92 28.50
N ALA A 729 -6.58 -17.73 28.90
CA ALA A 729 -7.47 -16.72 29.48
C ALA A 729 -6.91 -15.30 29.37
N SER A 730 -7.36 -14.46 28.43
CA SER A 730 -7.12 -13.01 28.55
C SER A 730 -7.91 -12.11 27.59
N PRO A 731 -7.99 -12.40 26.27
CA PRO A 731 -8.37 -11.34 25.34
C PRO A 731 -9.86 -10.94 25.41
N PHE A 732 -10.75 -11.83 25.86
CA PHE A 732 -12.17 -11.51 26.07
C PHE A 732 -12.42 -10.47 27.16
N ALA A 733 -11.56 -10.39 28.18
CA ALA A 733 -11.66 -9.36 29.21
C ALA A 733 -11.35 -7.95 28.65
N LEU A 734 -10.79 -7.86 27.43
CA LEU A 734 -10.55 -6.60 26.73
C LEU A 734 -11.79 -6.05 26.04
N ALA A 735 -12.83 -6.87 25.84
CA ALA A 735 -14.06 -6.42 25.19
C ALA A 735 -15.04 -5.90 26.25
N ASP A 736 -15.22 -4.57 26.30
CA ASP A 736 -16.28 -3.96 27.12
C ASP A 736 -17.63 -4.11 26.42
N VAL A 737 -18.10 -5.35 26.38
CA VAL A 737 -19.30 -5.73 25.66
C VAL A 737 -20.51 -4.95 26.19
N GLU A 738 -20.70 -4.81 27.50
CA GLU A 738 -21.92 -4.20 28.06
C GLU A 738 -22.12 -2.72 27.72
N SER A 739 -21.04 -1.94 27.54
CA SER A 739 -21.13 -0.51 27.26
C SER A 739 -21.29 -0.19 25.77
N VAL A 740 -21.02 -1.16 24.89
CA VAL A 740 -21.04 -1.00 23.44
C VAL A 740 -22.32 -1.59 22.86
N THR A 741 -23.06 -0.78 22.11
CA THR A 741 -24.26 -1.24 21.39
C THR A 741 -23.86 -1.83 20.03
N ALA A 742 -24.35 -3.02 19.69
CA ALA A 742 -24.15 -3.62 18.39
C ALA A 742 -24.80 -2.78 17.28
N ALA A 743 -24.06 -2.48 16.21
CA ALA A 743 -24.60 -1.91 14.99
C ALA A 743 -24.03 -2.66 13.79
N GLU A 744 -24.89 -2.96 12.82
CA GLU A 744 -24.46 -3.49 11.53
C GLU A 744 -23.51 -2.47 10.85
N PRO A 745 -22.45 -2.91 10.15
CA PRO A 745 -21.49 -2.04 9.50
C PRO A 745 -22.18 -1.09 8.52
N SER A 746 -21.73 0.16 8.52
CA SER A 746 -22.17 1.19 7.58
C SER A 746 -21.63 0.99 6.16
N MET A 747 -20.58 0.16 6.00
CA MET A 747 -20.00 -0.18 4.71
C MET A 747 -20.94 -1.06 3.88
N SER A 748 -20.83 -0.94 2.56
CA SER A 748 -21.56 -1.77 1.59
C SER A 748 -21.39 -3.27 1.87
N PRO A 749 -22.46 -4.08 1.75
CA PRO A 749 -22.37 -5.54 1.78
C PRO A 749 -21.47 -6.09 0.67
N THR A 750 -21.49 -5.46 -0.52
CA THR A 750 -20.52 -5.68 -1.58
C THR A 750 -19.23 -4.95 -1.24
N TYR A 751 -18.09 -5.63 -1.38
CA TYR A 751 -16.81 -5.10 -0.93
C TYR A 751 -15.76 -5.27 -2.01
N PHE A 752 -15.09 -4.16 -2.31
CA PHE A 752 -13.93 -4.12 -3.17
C PHE A 752 -12.72 -3.66 -2.36
N ALA A 753 -11.78 -4.57 -2.10
CA ALA A 753 -10.55 -4.19 -1.42
C ALA A 753 -9.78 -3.15 -2.27
N THR A 754 -9.47 -2.00 -1.67
CA THR A 754 -8.87 -0.86 -2.37
C THR A 754 -7.35 -0.95 -2.44
N GLY A 755 -6.75 -1.74 -1.54
CA GLY A 755 -5.32 -1.94 -1.41
C GLY A 755 -4.77 -3.08 -2.29
N GLN A 756 -3.70 -3.71 -1.85
CA GLN A 756 -2.94 -4.73 -2.56
C GLN A 756 -3.67 -6.06 -2.69
N SER A 757 -4.55 -6.41 -1.73
CA SER A 757 -5.15 -7.75 -1.71
C SER A 757 -6.06 -7.98 -2.91
N LYS A 758 -6.69 -6.90 -3.42
CA LYS A 758 -7.71 -6.92 -4.48
C LYS A 758 -8.84 -7.94 -4.28
N ILE A 759 -9.07 -8.42 -3.05
CA ILE A 759 -10.17 -9.34 -2.76
C ILE A 759 -11.51 -8.63 -3.02
N THR A 760 -12.45 -9.34 -3.62
CA THR A 760 -13.80 -8.84 -3.88
C THR A 760 -14.84 -9.76 -3.28
N VAL A 761 -15.88 -9.18 -2.69
CA VAL A 761 -17.05 -9.88 -2.17
C VAL A 761 -18.30 -9.27 -2.77
N PHE A 762 -19.15 -10.10 -3.34
CA PHE A 762 -20.52 -9.73 -3.73
C PHE A 762 -21.47 -10.33 -2.71
N ARG A 763 -22.34 -9.52 -2.11
CA ARG A 763 -23.25 -9.95 -1.06
C ARG A 763 -24.54 -9.13 -1.13
N HIS A 764 -25.68 -9.78 -0.98
CA HIS A 764 -26.99 -9.12 -0.94
C HIS A 764 -27.18 -8.25 0.31
N ASP A 765 -27.00 -8.85 1.49
CA ASP A 765 -27.12 -8.16 2.77
C ASP A 765 -26.21 -8.81 3.82
N TRP A 766 -26.07 -8.18 4.99
CA TRP A 766 -25.26 -8.74 6.08
C TRP A 766 -25.95 -9.89 6.86
N GLY A 767 -27.12 -10.33 6.40
CA GLY A 767 -27.97 -11.30 7.05
C GLY A 767 -27.49 -12.75 6.92
N PRO A 768 -27.97 -13.64 7.80
CA PRO A 768 -27.50 -15.02 7.90
C PRO A 768 -27.96 -15.93 6.76
N THR A 769 -28.85 -15.45 5.89
CA THR A 769 -29.36 -16.16 4.71
C THR A 769 -28.88 -15.54 3.41
N SER A 770 -27.99 -14.54 3.46
CA SER A 770 -27.52 -13.87 2.25
C SER A 770 -26.82 -14.85 1.32
N ASP A 771 -27.02 -14.64 0.02
CA ASP A 771 -26.10 -15.16 -0.98
C ASP A 771 -24.81 -14.33 -0.95
N TYR A 772 -23.70 -15.01 -1.20
CA TYR A 772 -22.35 -14.46 -1.03
C TYR A 772 -21.42 -15.12 -2.02
N LEU A 773 -20.66 -14.32 -2.77
CA LEU A 773 -19.55 -14.80 -3.59
C LEU A 773 -18.29 -13.99 -3.27
N LEU A 774 -17.20 -14.66 -2.89
CA LEU A 774 -15.87 -14.07 -2.79
C LEU A 774 -15.06 -14.44 -4.02
N MET A 775 -14.38 -13.46 -4.60
CA MET A 775 -13.33 -13.64 -5.60
C MET A 775 -11.99 -13.26 -4.97
N SER A 776 -11.09 -14.24 -4.89
CA SER A 776 -9.71 -14.08 -4.43
C SER A 776 -8.78 -14.03 -5.63
N PRO A 777 -7.94 -13.00 -5.78
CA PRO A 777 -6.91 -13.00 -6.82
C PRO A 777 -5.77 -13.99 -6.52
N GLY A 778 -5.75 -14.60 -5.34
CA GLY A 778 -4.62 -15.38 -4.81
C GLY A 778 -3.77 -14.55 -3.85
N ILE A 779 -2.70 -15.12 -3.29
CA ILE A 779 -1.86 -14.40 -2.32
C ILE A 779 -0.82 -13.51 -3.00
N ASP A 780 -0.90 -12.22 -2.69
CA ASP A 780 0.20 -11.25 -2.79
C ASP A 780 1.10 -11.38 -1.56
N SER A 781 2.35 -11.81 -1.75
CA SER A 781 3.44 -11.56 -0.79
C SER A 781 4.50 -10.76 -1.53
N PRO A 782 5.11 -9.73 -0.92
CA PRO A 782 6.01 -8.83 -1.62
C PRO A 782 7.14 -9.61 -2.29
N ALA A 783 7.25 -9.42 -3.61
CA ALA A 783 8.31 -9.99 -4.41
C ALA A 783 9.65 -9.49 -3.88
N VAL A 784 10.56 -10.42 -3.57
CA VAL A 784 11.96 -10.05 -3.34
C VAL A 784 12.68 -10.19 -4.66
N GLU A 785 13.11 -9.08 -5.26
CA GLU A 785 14.03 -9.10 -6.39
C GLU A 785 15.39 -9.70 -5.95
N PHE A 786 15.53 -11.02 -6.06
CA PHE A 786 16.82 -11.69 -5.95
C PHE A 786 17.09 -12.54 -7.19
N TYR A 787 17.54 -11.88 -8.26
CA TYR A 787 18.35 -12.51 -9.30
C TYR A 787 19.82 -12.46 -8.90
N SER A 788 20.21 -13.27 -7.91
CA SER A 788 21.62 -13.63 -7.69
C SER A 788 21.80 -15.12 -7.89
N GLU A 789 22.79 -15.52 -8.69
CA GLU A 789 23.06 -16.93 -9.06
C GLU A 789 23.43 -17.86 -7.88
N ASP A 790 23.44 -17.36 -6.63
CA ASP A 790 23.51 -18.16 -5.40
C ASP A 790 22.89 -17.34 -4.24
N PRO A 791 21.68 -17.67 -3.74
CA PRO A 791 21.06 -16.90 -2.67
C PRO A 791 21.64 -17.31 -1.30
N PRO A 792 22.10 -16.37 -0.45
CA PRO A 792 22.43 -16.65 0.95
C PRO A 792 21.18 -16.76 1.85
N ILE A 793 19.97 -16.57 1.29
CA ILE A 793 18.69 -16.55 2.01
C ILE A 793 17.75 -17.56 1.34
N ASP A 794 17.19 -18.46 2.13
CA ASP A 794 16.24 -19.46 1.68
C ASP A 794 14.88 -18.81 1.35
N LEU A 795 14.68 -18.39 0.10
CA LEU A 795 13.42 -17.78 -0.39
C LEU A 795 12.23 -18.76 -0.44
N ARG A 796 12.35 -19.99 0.08
CA ARG A 796 11.24 -20.96 0.20
C ARG A 796 10.18 -20.58 1.24
N PHE A 797 10.32 -19.45 1.94
CA PHE A 797 9.48 -19.09 3.09
C PHE A 797 8.56 -17.87 2.89
N ALA A 798 8.71 -17.13 1.79
CA ALA A 798 7.71 -16.14 1.38
C ALA A 798 6.40 -16.87 1.06
N ALA A 799 5.27 -16.45 1.65
CA ALA A 799 3.98 -17.09 1.45
C ALA A 799 3.93 -18.60 1.78
N PHE A 800 4.64 -19.07 2.81
CA PHE A 800 4.67 -20.50 3.19
C PHE A 800 3.28 -21.14 3.31
N HIS A 801 2.31 -20.35 3.75
CA HIS A 801 0.94 -20.78 3.97
C HIS A 801 0.00 -20.57 2.77
N SER A 802 0.49 -20.05 1.65
CA SER A 802 -0.27 -19.85 0.41
C SER A 802 -0.52 -21.12 -0.39
N HIS A 803 -1.55 -21.03 -1.23
CA HIS A 803 -2.04 -22.06 -2.12
C HIS A 803 -1.96 -21.59 -3.58
N ASN A 804 -2.27 -22.49 -4.51
CA ASN A 804 -2.36 -22.15 -5.94
C ASN A 804 -3.82 -21.82 -6.27
N ASP A 805 -4.28 -20.67 -5.79
CA ASP A 805 -5.69 -20.25 -5.74
C ASP A 805 -5.96 -18.95 -6.54
N THR A 806 -5.12 -18.65 -7.53
CA THR A 806 -5.26 -17.47 -8.39
C THR A 806 -6.63 -17.40 -9.06
N GLY A 807 -7.38 -16.33 -8.77
CA GLY A 807 -8.72 -16.10 -9.31
C GLY A 807 -9.81 -16.99 -8.71
N GLU A 808 -9.59 -17.61 -7.55
CA GLU A 808 -10.55 -18.49 -6.88
C GLU A 808 -11.88 -17.80 -6.56
N ILE A 809 -13.00 -18.49 -6.83
CA ILE A 809 -14.33 -18.07 -6.40
C ILE A 809 -14.92 -18.97 -5.32
N LEU A 810 -15.51 -18.40 -4.28
CA LEU A 810 -16.08 -19.12 -3.14
C LEU A 810 -17.51 -18.65 -2.92
N LEU A 811 -18.47 -19.56 -2.74
CA LEU A 811 -19.89 -19.21 -2.76
C LEU A 811 -20.67 -19.78 -1.57
N SER A 812 -21.49 -18.95 -0.95
CA SER A 812 -22.57 -19.37 -0.06
C SER A 812 -23.93 -19.15 -0.73
N SER A 813 -24.79 -20.18 -0.68
CA SER A 813 -26.19 -20.12 -1.11
C SER A 813 -27.10 -20.18 0.11
N GLN A 814 -28.02 -19.23 0.26
CA GLN A 814 -28.95 -19.13 1.39
C GLN A 814 -28.24 -19.25 2.75
N GLY A 815 -27.07 -18.63 2.87
CA GLY A 815 -26.23 -18.69 4.06
C GLY A 815 -25.39 -19.95 4.25
N LYS A 816 -25.47 -20.93 3.34
CA LYS A 816 -24.69 -22.17 3.40
C LYS A 816 -23.50 -22.13 2.47
N TYR A 817 -22.30 -22.34 3.01
CA TYR A 817 -21.05 -22.31 2.26
C TYR A 817 -20.91 -23.59 1.41
N ILE A 818 -21.06 -23.49 0.09
CA ILE A 818 -21.16 -24.65 -0.82
C ILE A 818 -19.97 -24.77 -1.76
N LEU A 819 -19.55 -23.71 -2.47
CA LEU A 819 -18.32 -23.73 -3.27
C LEU A 819 -17.17 -23.26 -2.39
N VAL A 820 -16.21 -24.16 -2.14
CA VAL A 820 -15.30 -24.06 -0.99
C VAL A 820 -13.84 -24.17 -1.37
N ALA A 821 -12.99 -23.55 -0.56
CA ALA A 821 -11.55 -23.75 -0.60
C ALA A 821 -11.18 -25.06 0.14
N PRO A 822 -10.01 -25.66 -0.16
CA PRO A 822 -9.59 -26.91 0.46
C PRO A 822 -9.07 -26.77 1.90
N GLY A 823 -8.72 -25.55 2.33
CA GLY A 823 -8.31 -25.24 3.70
C GLY A 823 -6.92 -25.76 4.09
N TYR A 824 -6.63 -25.81 5.39
CA TYR A 824 -5.27 -25.99 5.90
C TYR A 824 -4.63 -27.38 5.62
N ASP A 825 -3.44 -27.37 5.00
CA ASP A 825 -2.53 -28.52 4.85
C ASP A 825 -2.06 -29.09 6.19
N ARG A 826 -2.72 -30.17 6.64
CA ARG A 826 -2.37 -30.90 7.86
C ARG A 826 -2.20 -32.39 7.61
N THR A 827 -1.35 -32.75 6.65
CA THR A 827 -0.98 -34.16 6.38
C THR A 827 -0.32 -34.88 7.56
N ASP A 828 0.09 -34.15 8.60
CA ASP A 828 0.68 -34.65 9.84
C ASP A 828 -0.33 -35.18 10.88
N LEU A 829 -1.62 -34.84 10.78
CA LEU A 829 -2.62 -35.29 11.74
C LEU A 829 -2.99 -36.76 11.55
N SER A 830 -3.29 -37.45 12.66
CA SER A 830 -3.54 -38.90 12.65
C SER A 830 -4.78 -39.33 11.89
N ASN A 831 -5.73 -38.42 11.68
CA ASN A 831 -6.99 -38.66 10.97
C ASN A 831 -7.03 -37.99 9.58
N SER A 832 -5.91 -37.45 9.10
CA SER A 832 -5.87 -36.83 7.77
C SER A 832 -6.14 -37.85 6.67
N PRO A 833 -6.99 -37.51 5.69
CA PRO A 833 -7.31 -38.42 4.60
C PRO A 833 -6.09 -38.66 3.70
N SER A 834 -6.00 -39.88 3.16
CA SER A 834 -4.96 -40.22 2.19
C SER A 834 -5.15 -39.39 0.91
N GLY A 835 -4.07 -38.80 0.41
CA GLY A 835 -4.09 -37.99 -0.80
C GLY A 835 -4.52 -36.53 -0.60
N LEU A 836 -4.59 -36.04 0.65
CA LEU A 836 -4.78 -34.62 0.95
C LEU A 836 -3.69 -33.78 0.26
N TYR A 837 -4.07 -32.97 -0.72
CA TYR A 837 -3.15 -32.08 -1.43
C TYR A 837 -3.80 -30.70 -1.68
N VAL A 838 -4.05 -30.00 -0.58
CA VAL A 838 -4.82 -28.74 -0.57
C VAL A 838 -4.21 -27.65 -1.43
N LYS A 839 -2.88 -27.65 -1.64
CA LYS A 839 -2.21 -26.62 -2.44
C LYS A 839 -2.23 -26.90 -3.96
N SER A 840 -3.00 -27.89 -4.40
CA SER A 840 -3.18 -28.23 -5.81
C SER A 840 -4.17 -27.28 -6.46
N PRO A 841 -3.87 -26.68 -7.63
CA PRO A 841 -4.83 -25.80 -8.31
C PRO A 841 -6.16 -26.52 -8.65
N HIS A 842 -6.12 -27.84 -8.84
CA HIS A 842 -7.33 -28.65 -9.08
C HIS A 842 -8.29 -28.72 -7.89
N TRP A 843 -7.85 -28.34 -6.69
CA TRP A 843 -8.65 -28.35 -5.46
C TRP A 843 -9.31 -26.98 -5.18
N HIS A 844 -9.11 -26.01 -6.08
CA HIS A 844 -9.63 -24.64 -5.98
C HIS A 844 -10.64 -24.32 -7.08
N ASN A 845 -11.46 -23.29 -6.88
CA ASN A 845 -12.49 -22.87 -7.83
C ASN A 845 -11.95 -21.86 -8.86
N VAL A 846 -11.12 -22.32 -9.80
CA VAL A 846 -10.26 -21.49 -10.66
C VAL A 846 -10.40 -21.84 -12.15
N VAL A 847 -9.84 -20.99 -13.02
CA VAL A 847 -9.56 -21.35 -14.43
C VAL A 847 -8.17 -21.94 -14.52
N LEU A 848 -8.07 -23.15 -15.04
CA LEU A 848 -6.80 -23.83 -15.30
C LEU A 848 -6.32 -23.52 -16.71
N VAL A 849 -5.04 -23.21 -16.86
CA VAL A 849 -4.32 -23.16 -18.14
C VAL A 849 -3.30 -24.30 -18.12
N ASP A 850 -3.48 -25.29 -18.98
CA ASP A 850 -2.67 -26.51 -19.03
C ASP A 850 -2.57 -27.24 -17.67
N GLY A 851 -3.64 -27.14 -16.87
CA GLY A 851 -3.76 -27.77 -15.55
C GLY A 851 -3.19 -26.96 -14.38
N ASP A 852 -2.79 -25.70 -14.57
CA ASP A 852 -2.18 -24.86 -13.52
C ASP A 852 -2.75 -23.43 -13.50
N VAL A 853 -2.40 -22.65 -12.46
CA VAL A 853 -2.81 -21.24 -12.25
C VAL A 853 -1.63 -20.31 -11.93
N GLY A 854 -0.44 -20.61 -12.44
CA GLY A 854 0.76 -19.80 -12.15
C GLY A 854 2.13 -20.41 -12.46
N GLY A 855 2.23 -21.63 -13.02
CA GLY A 855 3.50 -22.26 -13.44
C GLY A 855 4.40 -22.74 -12.28
N ASN A 856 5.09 -23.87 -12.48
CA ASN A 856 6.04 -24.55 -11.58
C ASN A 856 6.65 -23.69 -10.44
N ASN A 857 5.95 -23.59 -9.30
CA ASN A 857 6.34 -22.89 -8.07
C ASN A 857 6.36 -21.34 -8.10
N LEU A 858 5.91 -20.68 -9.18
CA LEU A 858 5.87 -19.21 -9.24
C LEU A 858 4.61 -18.63 -8.58
N GLY A 859 3.46 -19.29 -8.71
CA GLY A 859 2.23 -18.90 -7.99
C GLY A 859 2.34 -18.96 -6.45
N ARG A 860 3.43 -19.50 -5.90
CA ARG A 860 3.70 -19.53 -4.45
C ARG A 860 4.82 -18.59 -3.98
N ALA A 861 5.76 -18.25 -4.86
CA ALA A 861 7.03 -17.63 -4.46
C ALA A 861 7.21 -16.22 -5.01
N MET A 862 6.47 -15.84 -6.06
CA MET A 862 6.52 -14.50 -6.60
C MET A 862 5.11 -14.03 -6.89
N ARG A 863 4.79 -12.83 -6.39
CA ARG A 863 3.66 -12.02 -6.81
C ARG A 863 3.57 -12.05 -8.35
N PRO A 864 2.44 -12.45 -8.95
CA PRO A 864 2.12 -11.98 -10.29
C PRO A 864 2.01 -10.45 -10.19
N GLU A 865 2.96 -9.71 -10.75
CA GLU A 865 2.96 -8.23 -10.78
C GLU A 865 1.76 -7.66 -11.56
N ASP A 866 0.90 -8.53 -12.11
CA ASP A 866 -0.04 -8.25 -13.18
C ASP A 866 -1.52 -8.35 -12.76
N PHE A 867 -1.84 -8.39 -11.46
CA PHE A 867 -3.25 -8.35 -11.04
C PHE A 867 -3.84 -6.96 -11.22
N ILE A 868 -4.82 -6.85 -12.13
CA ILE A 868 -5.54 -5.60 -12.37
C ILE A 868 -7.01 -5.83 -12.04
N HIS A 869 -7.54 -5.02 -11.12
CA HIS A 869 -8.98 -4.92 -10.90
C HIS A 869 -9.52 -3.72 -11.67
N THR A 870 -10.49 -3.97 -12.53
CA THR A 870 -11.16 -2.93 -13.32
C THR A 870 -12.67 -3.07 -13.24
N HIS A 871 -13.35 -2.02 -13.72
CA HIS A 871 -14.79 -2.00 -13.96
C HIS A 871 -15.63 -2.23 -12.70
N ARG A 872 -15.14 -1.82 -11.53
CA ARG A 872 -15.85 -2.03 -10.27
C ARG A 872 -17.16 -1.24 -10.25
N LEU A 873 -18.25 -1.93 -9.90
CA LEU A 873 -19.58 -1.36 -9.69
C LEU A 873 -20.15 -1.90 -8.38
N ASP A 874 -20.42 -0.97 -7.47
CA ASP A 874 -21.21 -1.17 -6.26
C ASP A 874 -22.54 -0.42 -6.41
N SER A 875 -23.65 -1.13 -6.51
CA SER A 875 -24.98 -0.55 -6.61
C SER A 875 -25.50 0.02 -5.28
N THR A 876 -24.93 -0.40 -4.15
CA THR A 876 -25.36 0.02 -2.82
C THR A 876 -24.62 1.27 -2.32
N GLU A 877 -23.35 1.45 -2.69
CA GLU A 877 -22.47 2.59 -2.32
C GLU A 877 -23.09 3.96 -2.69
N HIS A 878 -24.01 3.98 -3.66
CA HIS A 878 -24.42 5.19 -4.35
C HIS A 878 -25.92 5.47 -4.34
N GLY A 879 -26.78 4.70 -3.65
CA GLY A 879 -28.20 5.07 -3.58
C GLY A 879 -29.18 4.00 -3.16
N GLY A 880 -28.69 2.82 -2.77
CA GLY A 880 -29.49 1.76 -2.16
C GLY A 880 -30.72 1.36 -2.97
N PHE A 881 -30.60 1.28 -4.30
CA PHE A 881 -31.68 0.80 -5.15
C PHE A 881 -31.36 -0.61 -5.64
N ALA A 882 -32.15 -1.57 -5.16
CA ALA A 882 -32.06 -2.97 -5.56
C ALA A 882 -32.50 -3.18 -7.02
N GLY A 883 -32.09 -4.30 -7.62
CA GLY A 883 -32.48 -4.68 -8.98
C GLY A 883 -31.52 -4.19 -10.06
N VAL A 884 -30.23 -4.19 -9.75
CA VAL A 884 -29.13 -3.94 -10.70
C VAL A 884 -27.96 -4.88 -10.39
N SER A 885 -26.94 -4.88 -11.25
CA SER A 885 -25.81 -5.78 -11.10
C SER A 885 -24.60 -5.08 -10.47
N ASP A 886 -24.09 -5.66 -9.39
CA ASP A 886 -22.72 -5.39 -8.95
C ASP A 886 -21.75 -6.14 -9.87
N PHE A 887 -20.56 -5.57 -10.08
CA PHE A 887 -19.61 -6.12 -11.05
C PHE A 887 -18.16 -5.79 -10.74
N ALA A 888 -17.25 -6.70 -11.10
CA ALA A 888 -15.83 -6.41 -11.26
C ALA A 888 -15.16 -7.37 -12.25
N THR A 889 -14.05 -6.93 -12.83
CA THR A 889 -13.14 -7.77 -13.62
C THR A 889 -11.80 -7.89 -12.91
N LEU A 890 -11.33 -9.12 -12.73
CA LEU A 890 -9.96 -9.45 -12.34
C LEU A 890 -9.19 -9.90 -13.58
N GLU A 891 -8.06 -9.25 -13.86
CA GLU A 891 -7.13 -9.63 -14.92
C GLU A 891 -5.80 -10.11 -14.33
N THR A 892 -5.21 -11.13 -14.97
CA THR A 892 -3.89 -11.68 -14.63
C THR A 892 -3.26 -12.38 -15.83
N ASN A 893 -2.00 -12.80 -15.70
CA ASN A 893 -1.30 -13.60 -16.70
C ASN A 893 -0.68 -14.85 -16.08
N TYR A 894 -0.97 -16.02 -16.64
CA TYR A 894 -0.27 -17.25 -16.30
C TYR A 894 -0.30 -18.26 -17.44
N GLY A 895 0.73 -19.11 -17.52
CA GLY A 895 0.86 -20.08 -18.60
C GLY A 895 1.07 -19.46 -19.99
N GLY A 896 1.43 -18.16 -20.07
CA GLY A 896 1.51 -17.42 -21.33
C GLY A 896 0.14 -16.95 -21.85
N VAL A 897 -0.89 -16.99 -21.01
CA VAL A 897 -2.27 -16.64 -21.33
C VAL A 897 -2.69 -15.45 -20.47
N ASN A 898 -3.27 -14.43 -21.09
CA ASN A 898 -4.00 -13.38 -20.38
C ASN A 898 -5.36 -13.94 -19.97
N VAL A 899 -5.64 -13.97 -18.68
CA VAL A 899 -6.88 -14.47 -18.11
C VAL A 899 -7.62 -13.31 -17.47
N ARG A 900 -8.83 -13.03 -17.94
CA ARG A 900 -9.76 -12.07 -17.34
C ARG A 900 -11.00 -12.78 -16.83
N ARG A 901 -11.29 -12.65 -15.54
CA ARG A 901 -12.48 -13.15 -14.87
C ARG A 901 -13.39 -11.98 -14.51
N SER A 902 -14.49 -11.84 -15.25
CA SER A 902 -15.54 -10.85 -14.98
C SER A 902 -16.66 -11.50 -14.20
N THR A 903 -17.01 -10.94 -13.04
CA THR A 903 -18.04 -11.49 -12.16
C THR A 903 -19.12 -10.45 -11.92
N ALA A 904 -20.38 -10.86 -12.12
CA ALA A 904 -21.57 -10.05 -11.86
C ALA A 904 -22.44 -10.73 -10.80
N PHE A 905 -22.97 -9.96 -9.85
CA PHE A 905 -24.13 -10.39 -9.06
C PHE A 905 -25.38 -9.85 -9.73
N ALA A 906 -25.89 -10.60 -10.70
CA ALA A 906 -26.86 -10.13 -11.68
C ALA A 906 -28.21 -9.85 -11.02
N ASN A 907 -28.60 -8.58 -10.96
CA ASN A 907 -29.84 -8.10 -10.33
C ASN A 907 -30.01 -8.55 -8.86
N GLU A 908 -28.93 -8.96 -8.20
CA GLU A 908 -28.90 -9.64 -6.90
C GLU A 908 -29.67 -10.97 -6.84
N ASP A 909 -29.93 -11.62 -7.98
CA ASP A 909 -30.69 -12.89 -8.05
C ASP A 909 -29.79 -14.12 -8.19
N TYR A 910 -28.70 -14.00 -8.94
CA TYR A 910 -27.77 -15.09 -9.26
C TYR A 910 -26.41 -14.52 -9.67
N PHE A 911 -25.36 -15.36 -9.71
CA PHE A 911 -24.03 -14.92 -10.12
C PHE A 911 -23.71 -15.32 -11.56
N VAL A 912 -22.99 -14.47 -12.26
CA VAL A 912 -22.45 -14.76 -13.60
C VAL A 912 -20.95 -14.58 -13.58
N VAL A 913 -20.21 -15.60 -13.99
CA VAL A 913 -18.76 -15.56 -14.12
C VAL A 913 -18.39 -15.77 -15.58
N ALA A 914 -17.72 -14.79 -16.17
CA ALA A 914 -17.25 -14.82 -17.53
C ALA A 914 -15.72 -14.82 -17.56
N ASP A 915 -15.15 -15.93 -18.02
CA ASP A 915 -13.70 -16.08 -18.14
C ASP A 915 -13.27 -15.91 -19.60
N ARG A 916 -12.30 -15.03 -19.82
CA ARG A 916 -11.71 -14.73 -21.12
C ARG A 916 -10.24 -15.12 -21.08
N MET A 917 -9.84 -16.01 -21.98
CA MET A 917 -8.46 -16.48 -22.11
C MET A 917 -7.95 -16.09 -23.49
N GLN A 918 -6.80 -15.40 -23.53
CA GLN A 918 -6.13 -14.99 -24.76
C GLN A 918 -4.67 -15.45 -24.72
N GLY A 919 -4.27 -16.24 -25.71
CA GLY A 919 -2.93 -16.83 -25.79
C GLY A 919 -2.37 -16.82 -27.20
N ASP A 920 -1.04 -16.93 -27.33
CA ASP A 920 -0.35 -16.97 -28.63
C ASP A 920 -0.30 -18.39 -29.25
N ALA A 921 -0.89 -19.38 -28.57
CA ALA A 921 -0.91 -20.78 -28.97
C ALA A 921 -2.14 -21.48 -28.39
N SER A 922 -2.45 -22.69 -28.89
CA SER A 922 -3.49 -23.52 -28.30
C SER A 922 -3.08 -24.03 -26.91
N HIS A 923 -3.97 -23.87 -25.95
CA HIS A 923 -3.86 -24.35 -24.56
C HIS A 923 -5.06 -25.23 -24.19
N ASP A 924 -4.90 -26.05 -23.15
CA ASP A 924 -6.00 -26.76 -22.51
C ASP A 924 -6.56 -25.90 -21.37
N TYR A 925 -7.70 -25.27 -21.62
CA TYR A 925 -8.43 -24.47 -20.64
C TYR A 925 -9.39 -25.33 -19.83
N GLY A 926 -9.39 -25.21 -18.51
CA GLY A 926 -10.29 -25.93 -17.62
C GLY A 926 -11.06 -25.01 -16.69
N PHE A 927 -12.40 -25.09 -16.71
CA PHE A 927 -13.26 -24.46 -15.73
C PHE A 927 -13.45 -25.42 -14.55
N ASN A 928 -12.83 -25.11 -13.41
CA ASN A 928 -12.71 -26.00 -12.26
C ASN A 928 -13.51 -25.47 -11.07
N LEU A 929 -14.44 -26.27 -10.54
CA LEU A 929 -15.19 -25.95 -9.32
C LEU A 929 -15.17 -27.12 -8.35
N VAL A 930 -15.13 -26.83 -7.05
CA VAL A 930 -15.11 -27.76 -5.93
C VAL A 930 -16.19 -27.35 -4.94
N GLY A 931 -17.17 -28.24 -4.74
CA GLY A 931 -18.30 -28.00 -3.85
C GLY A 931 -18.47 -29.05 -2.77
N ARG A 932 -19.12 -28.67 -1.66
CA ARG A 932 -19.52 -29.56 -0.55
C ARG A 932 -20.75 -30.39 -0.90
N GLY A 933 -20.94 -31.45 -0.13
CA GLY A 933 -22.15 -32.26 -0.18
C GLY A 933 -22.29 -33.11 -1.44
N THR A 934 -23.53 -33.29 -1.90
CA THR A 934 -23.85 -34.22 -2.99
C THR A 934 -23.75 -33.52 -4.35
N GLN A 935 -22.90 -34.02 -5.24
CA GLN A 935 -22.80 -33.54 -6.63
C GLN A 935 -23.70 -34.37 -7.56
N THR A 936 -24.47 -33.69 -8.40
CA THR A 936 -25.32 -34.29 -9.44
C THR A 936 -25.02 -33.64 -10.79
N ILE A 937 -24.68 -34.44 -11.80
CA ILE A 937 -24.53 -33.97 -13.18
C ILE A 937 -25.94 -33.87 -13.79
N LEU A 938 -26.38 -32.66 -14.10
CA LEU A 938 -27.67 -32.38 -14.75
C LEU A 938 -27.54 -32.42 -16.27
N SER A 939 -26.41 -31.94 -16.81
CA SER A 939 -26.06 -32.00 -18.23
C SER A 939 -24.55 -32.17 -18.39
N SER A 940 -24.14 -32.96 -19.38
CA SER A 940 -22.76 -33.07 -19.85
C SER A 940 -22.69 -32.93 -21.38
N ASP A 941 -23.60 -32.14 -21.95
CA ASP A 941 -23.60 -31.84 -23.39
C ASP A 941 -22.33 -31.03 -23.74
N PRO A 942 -21.63 -31.34 -24.84
CA PRO A 942 -20.45 -30.58 -25.24
C PRO A 942 -20.70 -29.07 -25.42
N ASN A 943 -21.92 -28.62 -25.69
CA ASN A 943 -22.23 -27.20 -25.81
C ASN A 943 -22.76 -26.57 -24.52
N TYR A 944 -23.08 -27.39 -23.51
CA TYR A 944 -23.71 -26.97 -22.27
C TYR A 944 -23.56 -28.02 -21.16
N VAL A 945 -22.79 -27.66 -20.14
CA VAL A 945 -22.60 -28.47 -18.94
C VAL A 945 -23.44 -27.88 -17.81
N ALA A 946 -24.09 -28.74 -17.02
CA ALA A 946 -24.78 -28.30 -15.81
C ALA A 946 -24.52 -29.27 -14.65
N VAL A 947 -24.08 -28.76 -13.52
CA VAL A 947 -23.70 -29.54 -12.33
C VAL A 947 -24.30 -28.89 -11.09
N LYS A 948 -24.92 -29.70 -10.24
CA LYS A 948 -25.54 -29.24 -8.99
C LYS A 948 -24.79 -29.79 -7.78
N TRP A 949 -24.59 -28.95 -6.76
CA TRP A 949 -24.20 -29.36 -5.41
C TRP A 949 -25.33 -29.10 -4.42
N GLU A 950 -25.59 -30.04 -3.52
CA GLU A 950 -26.58 -29.91 -2.45
C GLU A 950 -25.93 -30.16 -1.09
N PHE A 951 -26.06 -29.19 -0.19
CA PHE A 951 -25.48 -29.23 1.15
C PHE A 951 -26.36 -28.46 2.14
N ASP A 952 -26.62 -29.07 3.31
CA ASP A 952 -27.35 -28.49 4.44
C ASP A 952 -28.63 -27.72 4.07
N GLY A 953 -29.47 -28.33 3.22
CA GLY A 953 -30.75 -27.76 2.80
C GLY A 953 -30.67 -26.69 1.71
N SER A 954 -29.48 -26.37 1.21
CA SER A 954 -29.25 -25.40 0.13
C SER A 954 -28.57 -26.05 -1.07
N GLN A 955 -28.58 -25.39 -2.22
CA GLN A 955 -27.97 -25.87 -3.45
C GLN A 955 -27.29 -24.77 -4.25
N VAL A 956 -26.32 -25.17 -5.08
CA VAL A 956 -25.76 -24.35 -6.15
C VAL A 956 -25.85 -25.15 -7.44
N ILE A 957 -26.39 -24.55 -8.50
CA ILE A 957 -26.36 -25.14 -9.84
C ILE A 957 -25.43 -24.29 -10.71
N GLU A 958 -24.36 -24.91 -11.20
CA GLU A 958 -23.51 -24.36 -12.24
C GLU A 958 -24.11 -24.67 -13.60
N HIS A 959 -24.25 -23.63 -14.42
CA HIS A 959 -24.64 -23.70 -15.82
C HIS A 959 -23.52 -23.12 -16.69
N LEU A 960 -22.77 -23.98 -17.37
CA LEU A 960 -21.57 -23.61 -18.10
C LEU A 960 -21.78 -23.67 -19.62
N LEU A 961 -21.48 -22.56 -20.28
CA LEU A 961 -21.31 -22.44 -21.72
C LEU A 961 -19.85 -22.10 -22.05
N ALA A 962 -19.42 -22.43 -23.27
CA ALA A 962 -18.07 -22.10 -23.73
C ALA A 962 -18.03 -21.70 -25.20
N SER A 963 -16.93 -21.09 -25.65
CA SER A 963 -16.70 -20.78 -27.07
C SER A 963 -16.55 -22.03 -27.95
N ASP A 964 -16.10 -23.15 -27.38
CA ASP A 964 -15.93 -24.45 -28.06
C ASP A 964 -16.55 -25.60 -27.24
N SER A 965 -16.43 -26.82 -27.72
CA SER A 965 -16.97 -28.04 -27.13
C SER A 965 -16.27 -28.37 -25.81
N LEU A 966 -17.07 -28.61 -24.77
CA LEU A 966 -16.66 -28.96 -23.42
C LEU A 966 -16.52 -30.48 -23.24
N THR A 967 -15.55 -30.89 -22.44
CA THR A 967 -15.46 -32.23 -21.86
C THR A 967 -15.51 -32.15 -20.35
N LEU A 968 -16.53 -32.76 -19.73
CA LEU A 968 -16.71 -32.77 -18.29
C LEU A 968 -15.99 -33.97 -17.64
N SER A 969 -15.28 -33.70 -16.55
CA SER A 969 -14.74 -34.70 -15.62
C SER A 969 -15.13 -34.35 -14.18
N THR A 970 -15.24 -35.36 -13.31
CA THR A 970 -15.56 -35.21 -11.89
C THR A 970 -14.64 -36.05 -11.03
N GLU A 971 -14.44 -35.61 -9.78
CA GLU A 971 -13.55 -36.27 -8.84
C GLU A 971 -13.99 -35.98 -7.40
N SER A 972 -13.81 -36.94 -6.49
CA SER A 972 -14.00 -36.68 -5.05
C SER A 972 -12.67 -36.25 -4.42
N LEU A 973 -12.70 -35.12 -3.73
CA LEU A 973 -11.56 -34.53 -3.04
C LEU A 973 -11.85 -34.44 -1.53
N TRP A 974 -11.05 -33.65 -0.82
CA TRP A 974 -11.22 -33.35 0.59
C TRP A 974 -11.09 -31.86 0.84
N MET A 975 -11.69 -31.38 1.91
CA MET A 975 -11.35 -30.11 2.53
C MET A 975 -11.08 -30.30 4.01
N HIS A 976 -10.31 -29.39 4.59
CA HIS A 976 -10.14 -29.24 6.02
C HIS A 976 -11.05 -28.08 6.47
N ASP A 977 -12.21 -28.40 7.03
CA ASP A 977 -13.27 -27.42 7.34
C ASP A 977 -12.90 -26.60 8.58
N THR A 978 -12.76 -27.34 9.69
CA THR A 978 -12.28 -26.84 10.97
C THR A 978 -11.18 -27.75 11.49
N PHE A 979 -10.49 -27.34 12.54
CA PHE A 979 -9.29 -28.03 12.97
C PHE A 979 -9.54 -29.52 13.26
N ASN A 980 -8.79 -30.37 12.57
CA ASN A 980 -8.85 -31.83 12.68
C ASN A 980 -10.21 -32.42 12.20
N ASP A 981 -11.00 -31.66 11.45
CA ASP A 981 -12.25 -32.08 10.83
C ASP A 981 -12.15 -32.02 9.29
N PHE A 982 -12.18 -33.19 8.66
CA PHE A 982 -12.00 -33.34 7.22
C PHE A 982 -13.30 -33.80 6.58
N GLU A 983 -13.75 -33.07 5.56
CA GLU A 983 -14.98 -33.37 4.82
C GLU A 983 -14.65 -33.71 3.36
N ALA A 984 -15.40 -34.66 2.80
CA ALA A 984 -15.30 -34.98 1.38
C ALA A 984 -15.98 -33.88 0.54
N THR A 985 -15.30 -33.43 -0.50
CA THR A 985 -15.82 -32.46 -1.48
C THR A 985 -15.89 -33.10 -2.86
N GLN A 986 -16.64 -32.49 -3.78
CA GLN A 986 -16.86 -32.99 -5.12
C GLN A 986 -16.45 -31.93 -6.14
N ARG A 987 -15.52 -32.30 -7.01
CA ARG A 987 -14.95 -31.47 -8.05
C ARG A 987 -15.67 -31.70 -9.37
N MET A 988 -15.89 -30.64 -10.14
CA MET A 988 -16.04 -30.70 -11.58
C MET A 988 -14.86 -29.99 -12.26
N ASN A 989 -14.52 -30.47 -13.45
CA ASN A 989 -13.61 -29.78 -14.35
C ASN A 989 -14.10 -29.98 -15.79
N ALA A 990 -14.51 -28.87 -16.41
CA ALA A 990 -14.96 -28.85 -17.79
C ALA A 990 -13.89 -28.19 -18.67
N THR A 991 -13.38 -28.93 -19.65
CA THR A 991 -12.21 -28.52 -20.43
C THR A 991 -12.53 -28.25 -21.90
N MET A 992 -11.82 -27.30 -22.49
CA MET A 992 -11.74 -27.09 -23.94
C MET A 992 -10.28 -26.84 -24.36
N SER A 993 -9.95 -27.15 -25.61
CA SER A 993 -8.63 -26.83 -26.19
C SER A 993 -8.81 -25.74 -27.24
N ALA A 994 -8.20 -24.58 -27.03
CA ALA A 994 -8.31 -23.45 -27.94
C ALA A 994 -7.10 -22.51 -27.81
N GLU A 995 -6.89 -21.65 -28.80
CA GLU A 995 -5.94 -20.52 -28.70
C GLU A 995 -6.53 -19.44 -27.80
N ASP A 996 -7.64 -18.85 -28.23
CA ASP A 996 -8.50 -18.00 -27.41
C ASP A 996 -9.71 -18.79 -26.91
N GLY A 997 -10.13 -18.54 -25.68
CA GLY A 997 -11.25 -19.23 -25.04
C GLY A 997 -12.17 -18.31 -24.26
N LEU A 998 -13.46 -18.62 -24.29
CA LEU A 998 -14.48 -18.00 -23.43
C LEU A 998 -15.23 -19.06 -22.63
N PHE A 999 -15.36 -18.86 -21.32
CA PHE A 999 -16.37 -19.54 -20.49
C PHE A 999 -17.42 -18.53 -20.03
N LEU A 1000 -18.67 -18.97 -19.97
CA LEU A 1000 -19.77 -18.23 -19.37
C LEU A 1000 -20.50 -19.16 -18.40
N SER A 1001 -20.28 -18.94 -17.11
CA SER A 1001 -20.87 -19.65 -15.98
C SER A 1001 -22.01 -18.82 -15.42
N VAL A 1002 -23.14 -19.48 -15.18
CA VAL A 1002 -24.30 -18.96 -14.45
C VAL A 1002 -24.50 -19.83 -13.22
N LEU A 1003 -24.30 -19.23 -12.04
CA LEU A 1003 -24.39 -19.90 -10.74
C LEU A 1003 -25.73 -19.56 -10.10
N GLU A 1004 -26.66 -20.52 -10.12
CA GLU A 1004 -27.97 -20.43 -9.50
C GLU A 1004 -27.91 -20.90 -8.04
N THR A 1005 -28.28 -20.03 -7.10
CA THR A 1005 -28.45 -20.34 -5.67
C THR A 1005 -29.88 -20.80 -5.39
N GLY A 1006 -30.10 -21.53 -4.30
CA GLY A 1006 -31.45 -21.90 -3.90
C GLY A 1006 -31.54 -22.97 -2.83
N ALA A 1007 -32.76 -23.47 -2.62
CA ALA A 1007 -33.04 -24.55 -1.68
C ALA A 1007 -32.75 -25.92 -2.29
N ALA A 1008 -32.19 -26.84 -1.50
CA ALA A 1008 -31.93 -28.21 -1.92
C ALA A 1008 -33.22 -28.93 -2.33
N GLY A 1009 -33.10 -29.85 -3.28
CA GLY A 1009 -34.20 -30.64 -3.82
C GLY A 1009 -35.09 -29.90 -4.81
N THR A 1010 -34.78 -28.64 -5.13
CA THR A 1010 -35.49 -27.88 -6.16
C THR A 1010 -34.86 -28.10 -7.54
N ALA A 1011 -35.69 -28.01 -8.58
CA ALA A 1011 -35.18 -27.96 -9.95
C ALA A 1011 -34.67 -26.55 -10.25
N SER A 1012 -33.75 -26.44 -11.21
CA SER A 1012 -33.32 -25.14 -11.72
C SER A 1012 -34.54 -24.32 -12.17
N GLN A 1013 -34.57 -23.07 -11.74
CA GLN A 1013 -35.58 -22.08 -12.12
C GLN A 1013 -35.17 -21.32 -13.38
N LEU A 1014 -33.89 -21.42 -13.76
CA LEU A 1014 -33.31 -20.74 -14.90
C LEU A 1014 -33.29 -21.63 -16.13
N ALA A 1015 -33.82 -21.10 -17.24
CA ALA A 1015 -33.66 -21.68 -18.56
C ALA A 1015 -32.49 -20.98 -19.27
N ILE A 1016 -31.48 -21.75 -19.66
CA ILE A 1016 -30.27 -21.24 -20.31
C ILE A 1016 -30.29 -21.60 -21.80
N THR A 1017 -30.18 -20.59 -22.65
CA THR A 1017 -30.12 -20.76 -24.11
C THR A 1017 -28.88 -20.08 -24.66
N LYS A 1018 -27.98 -20.84 -25.30
CA LYS A 1018 -26.83 -20.27 -25.99
C LYS A 1018 -27.29 -19.55 -27.26
N LEU A 1019 -27.05 -18.25 -27.34
CA LEU A 1019 -27.46 -17.41 -28.47
C LEU A 1019 -26.38 -17.36 -29.55
N ALA A 1020 -25.12 -17.22 -29.15
CA ALA A 1020 -23.99 -17.14 -30.04
C ALA A 1020 -22.72 -17.67 -29.38
N SER A 1021 -21.82 -18.25 -30.19
CA SER A 1021 -20.45 -18.55 -29.78
C SER A 1021 -19.48 -18.47 -30.93
N SER A 1022 -18.35 -17.84 -30.67
CA SER A 1022 -17.12 -17.87 -31.45
C SER A 1022 -15.93 -17.71 -30.50
N THR A 1023 -14.71 -17.65 -31.02
CA THR A 1023 -13.53 -17.32 -30.20
C THR A 1023 -13.55 -15.88 -29.68
N GLN A 1024 -14.34 -14.99 -30.30
CA GLN A 1024 -14.39 -13.56 -29.97
C GLN A 1024 -15.59 -13.17 -29.11
N HIS A 1025 -16.70 -13.89 -29.20
CA HIS A 1025 -17.96 -13.55 -28.52
C HIS A 1025 -18.66 -14.80 -28.01
N LEU A 1026 -19.26 -14.72 -26.82
CA LEU A 1026 -20.13 -15.74 -26.24
C LEU A 1026 -21.36 -15.06 -25.64
N ALA A 1027 -22.54 -15.52 -26.02
CA ALA A 1027 -23.80 -14.94 -25.59
C ALA A 1027 -24.83 -15.98 -25.18
N ALA A 1028 -25.61 -15.66 -24.16
CA ALA A 1028 -26.65 -16.50 -23.63
C ALA A 1028 -27.90 -15.70 -23.25
N GLU A 1029 -29.05 -16.36 -23.37
CA GLU A 1029 -30.29 -15.95 -22.73
C GLU A 1029 -30.48 -16.75 -21.45
N VAL A 1030 -30.78 -16.07 -20.35
CA VAL A 1030 -31.12 -16.66 -19.04
C VAL A 1030 -32.53 -16.22 -18.70
N ALA A 1031 -33.47 -17.14 -18.57
CA ALA A 1031 -34.87 -16.81 -18.35
C ALA A 1031 -35.44 -17.49 -17.11
N ASN A 1032 -36.16 -16.74 -16.28
CA ASN A 1032 -37.05 -17.30 -15.27
C ASN A 1032 -38.50 -17.20 -15.75
N VAL A 1033 -39.04 -18.35 -16.18
CA VAL A 1033 -40.40 -18.41 -16.74
C VAL A 1033 -41.47 -18.14 -15.69
N ALA A 1034 -41.22 -18.47 -14.42
CA ALA A 1034 -42.18 -18.27 -13.35
C ALA A 1034 -42.32 -16.79 -12.96
N GLU A 1035 -41.20 -16.05 -13.03
CA GLU A 1035 -41.13 -14.62 -12.70
C GLU A 1035 -41.22 -13.71 -13.94
N ASN A 1036 -41.32 -14.31 -15.13
CA ASN A 1036 -41.51 -13.65 -16.41
C ASN A 1036 -40.43 -12.60 -16.75
N TRP A 1037 -39.18 -12.92 -16.41
CA TRP A 1037 -38.03 -12.13 -16.80
C TRP A 1037 -37.05 -12.94 -17.66
N VAL A 1038 -36.32 -12.20 -18.51
CA VAL A 1038 -35.34 -12.74 -19.46
C VAL A 1038 -34.14 -11.80 -19.52
N ASP A 1039 -32.96 -12.37 -19.31
CA ASP A 1039 -31.69 -11.69 -19.34
C ASP A 1039 -30.90 -12.10 -20.58
N THR A 1040 -30.36 -11.14 -21.30
CA THR A 1040 -29.34 -11.38 -22.33
C THR A 1040 -27.98 -11.03 -21.77
N ILE A 1041 -27.08 -12.00 -21.77
CA ILE A 1041 -25.69 -11.85 -21.36
C ILE A 1041 -24.82 -11.98 -22.61
N LEU A 1042 -23.95 -11.01 -22.84
CA LEU A 1042 -22.97 -11.02 -23.92
C LEU A 1042 -21.59 -10.71 -23.34
N VAL A 1043 -20.62 -11.53 -23.72
CA VAL A 1043 -19.21 -11.34 -23.39
C VAL A 1043 -18.40 -11.31 -24.68
N GLN A 1044 -17.49 -10.36 -24.77
CA GLN A 1044 -16.59 -10.16 -25.89
C GLN A 1044 -15.13 -10.22 -25.41
N GLN A 1045 -14.26 -10.80 -26.22
CA GLN A 1045 -12.83 -10.84 -25.96
C GLN A 1045 -12.24 -9.43 -25.83
N ASN A 1046 -12.71 -8.51 -26.69
CA ASN A 1046 -12.27 -7.12 -26.75
C ASN A 1046 -13.50 -6.20 -26.86
N ALA A 1047 -13.47 -5.06 -26.16
CA ALA A 1047 -14.45 -4.00 -26.37
C ALA A 1047 -14.27 -3.29 -27.72
N GLY A 1048 -15.32 -2.64 -28.21
CA GLY A 1048 -15.31 -1.76 -29.38
C GLY A 1048 -15.92 -2.35 -30.64
N ASP A 1049 -15.92 -3.68 -30.77
CA ASP A 1049 -16.59 -4.36 -31.88
C ASP A 1049 -18.10 -4.50 -31.58
N LEU A 1050 -18.92 -4.06 -32.53
CA LEU A 1050 -20.36 -4.11 -32.42
C LEU A 1050 -20.85 -5.54 -32.72
N PHE A 1051 -21.57 -6.14 -31.77
CA PHE A 1051 -22.12 -7.48 -31.93
C PHE A 1051 -23.59 -7.55 -31.50
N THR A 1052 -24.38 -8.24 -32.32
CA THR A 1052 -25.81 -8.51 -32.05
C THR A 1052 -25.97 -9.86 -31.37
N ALA A 1053 -26.59 -9.89 -30.20
CA ALA A 1053 -26.96 -11.10 -29.49
C ALA A 1053 -28.41 -10.99 -29.01
N GLY A 1054 -29.28 -11.90 -29.45
CA GLY A 1054 -30.70 -11.83 -29.14
C GLY A 1054 -31.30 -10.51 -29.63
N ASP A 1055 -31.88 -9.74 -28.72
CA ASP A 1055 -32.53 -8.47 -29.03
C ASP A 1055 -31.63 -7.24 -28.83
N ILE A 1056 -30.37 -7.44 -28.39
CA ILE A 1056 -29.43 -6.35 -28.15
C ILE A 1056 -28.32 -6.32 -29.19
N GLU A 1057 -27.79 -5.12 -29.40
CA GLU A 1057 -26.55 -4.89 -30.14
C GLU A 1057 -25.68 -3.92 -29.34
N THR A 1058 -24.42 -4.29 -29.08
CA THR A 1058 -23.53 -3.55 -28.18
C THR A 1058 -22.08 -3.72 -28.57
N ASN A 1059 -21.25 -2.77 -28.17
CA ASN A 1059 -19.80 -2.82 -28.33
C ASN A 1059 -19.04 -2.99 -27.01
N ALA A 1060 -19.75 -3.26 -25.92
CA ALA A 1060 -19.18 -3.47 -24.60
C ALA A 1060 -18.46 -4.80 -24.48
N GLU A 1061 -17.45 -4.90 -23.62
CA GLU A 1061 -16.80 -6.18 -23.36
C GLU A 1061 -17.69 -7.16 -22.59
N TYR A 1062 -18.58 -6.64 -21.76
CA TYR A 1062 -19.57 -7.40 -21.01
C TYR A 1062 -20.87 -6.60 -21.04
N THR A 1063 -21.98 -7.29 -21.30
CA THR A 1063 -23.32 -6.73 -21.20
C THR A 1063 -24.24 -7.71 -20.53
N TYR A 1064 -25.02 -7.18 -19.58
CA TYR A 1064 -26.19 -7.81 -19.00
C TYR A 1064 -27.39 -6.93 -19.33
N PHE A 1065 -28.47 -7.52 -19.82
CA PHE A 1065 -29.66 -6.78 -20.21
C PHE A 1065 -30.92 -7.54 -19.83
N ARG A 1066 -31.67 -7.00 -18.87
CA ARG A 1066 -32.88 -7.62 -18.33
C ARG A 1066 -34.15 -7.05 -18.94
N LYS A 1067 -35.06 -7.95 -19.28
CA LYS A 1067 -36.46 -7.66 -19.56
C LYS A 1067 -37.35 -8.31 -18.52
N VAL A 1068 -38.35 -7.58 -18.03
CA VAL A 1068 -39.43 -8.09 -17.16
C VAL A 1068 -40.75 -7.84 -17.87
N ASP A 1069 -41.61 -8.85 -17.99
CA ASP A 1069 -42.86 -8.76 -18.75
C ASP A 1069 -42.67 -8.30 -20.22
N GLY A 1070 -41.50 -8.59 -20.80
CA GLY A 1070 -41.13 -8.16 -22.15
C GLY A 1070 -40.77 -6.67 -22.28
N MET A 1071 -40.62 -5.95 -21.18
CA MET A 1071 -40.19 -4.56 -21.12
C MET A 1071 -38.75 -4.48 -20.59
N VAL A 1072 -37.94 -3.57 -21.12
CA VAL A 1072 -36.59 -3.28 -20.60
C VAL A 1072 -36.70 -2.86 -19.14
N ASN A 1073 -35.90 -3.46 -18.25
CA ASN A 1073 -35.97 -3.19 -16.82
C ASN A 1073 -34.63 -2.71 -16.26
N SER A 1074 -33.56 -3.45 -16.49
CA SER A 1074 -32.22 -3.07 -16.04
C SER A 1074 -31.17 -3.49 -17.06
N LEU A 1075 -30.01 -2.85 -16.99
CA LEU A 1075 -28.84 -3.24 -17.77
C LEU A 1075 -27.56 -3.01 -16.98
N MET A 1076 -26.52 -3.73 -17.34
CA MET A 1076 -25.15 -3.45 -16.97
C MET A 1076 -24.27 -3.59 -18.20
N MET A 1077 -23.32 -2.67 -18.34
CA MET A 1077 -22.40 -2.61 -19.47
C MET A 1077 -21.01 -2.29 -18.94
N ALA A 1078 -20.00 -3.10 -19.25
CA ALA A 1078 -18.60 -2.80 -18.95
C ALA A 1078 -17.87 -2.32 -20.20
N ASN A 1079 -17.13 -1.21 -20.07
CA ASN A 1079 -16.27 -0.65 -21.11
C ASN A 1079 -16.98 -0.51 -22.48
N GLY A 1080 -18.23 -0.04 -22.49
CA GLY A 1080 -19.05 0.08 -23.68
C GLY A 1080 -19.44 1.52 -23.99
N SER A 1081 -19.75 1.81 -25.26
CA SER A 1081 -20.16 3.15 -25.69
C SER A 1081 -21.46 3.20 -26.48
N LEU A 1082 -22.06 2.05 -26.80
CA LEU A 1082 -23.32 1.96 -27.50
C LEU A 1082 -24.06 0.70 -27.06
N LEU A 1083 -25.35 0.85 -26.81
CA LEU A 1083 -26.28 -0.26 -26.69
C LEU A 1083 -27.56 0.08 -27.45
N ALA A 1084 -27.95 -0.80 -28.36
CA ALA A 1084 -29.21 -0.77 -29.09
C ALA A 1084 -30.08 -1.96 -28.71
N TYR A 1085 -31.39 -1.77 -28.80
CA TYR A 1085 -32.42 -2.76 -28.51
C TYR A 1085 -33.41 -2.83 -29.68
N GLU A 1086 -33.67 -4.02 -30.21
CA GLU A 1086 -34.53 -4.27 -31.39
C GLU A 1086 -34.17 -3.41 -32.63
N GLY A 1087 -32.91 -2.98 -32.74
CA GLY A 1087 -32.39 -2.16 -33.84
C GLY A 1087 -32.50 -0.64 -33.63
N ASP A 1088 -33.09 -0.20 -32.52
CA ASP A 1088 -33.14 1.20 -32.12
C ASP A 1088 -32.09 1.47 -31.02
N THR A 1089 -31.31 2.53 -31.16
CA THR A 1089 -30.31 2.92 -30.16
C THR A 1089 -31.00 3.26 -28.85
N LEU A 1090 -30.59 2.64 -27.75
CA LEU A 1090 -31.12 2.95 -26.41
C LEU A 1090 -30.25 4.00 -25.71
N LEU A 1091 -28.92 3.81 -25.76
CA LEU A 1091 -27.95 4.75 -25.20
C LEU A 1091 -26.65 4.79 -26.00
N GLU A 1092 -25.97 5.93 -25.94
CA GLU A 1092 -24.62 6.13 -26.45
C GLU A 1092 -23.78 6.96 -25.48
N THR A 1093 -22.47 6.81 -25.55
CA THR A 1093 -21.54 7.63 -24.77
C THR A 1093 -20.39 8.16 -25.65
N THR A 1094 -19.83 9.31 -25.28
CA THR A 1094 -18.67 9.87 -26.02
C THR A 1094 -17.35 9.18 -25.68
N SER A 1095 -17.32 8.40 -24.60
CA SER A 1095 -16.18 7.61 -24.16
C SER A 1095 -16.72 6.35 -23.49
N PRO A 1096 -16.08 5.19 -23.66
CA PRO A 1096 -16.55 3.95 -23.05
C PRO A 1096 -16.80 4.13 -21.55
N LEU A 1097 -17.94 3.66 -21.08
CA LEU A 1097 -18.32 3.69 -19.67
C LEU A 1097 -18.58 2.27 -19.19
N THR A 1098 -18.24 2.05 -17.93
CA THR A 1098 -18.78 0.94 -17.15
C THR A 1098 -19.90 1.47 -16.27
N MET A 1099 -21.11 0.92 -16.42
CA MET A 1099 -22.29 1.37 -15.70
C MET A 1099 -23.34 0.29 -15.52
N THR A 1100 -24.15 0.42 -14.48
CA THR A 1100 -25.42 -0.30 -14.35
C THR A 1100 -26.57 0.70 -14.22
N LEU A 1101 -27.70 0.42 -14.90
CA LEU A 1101 -28.87 1.29 -14.94
C LEU A 1101 -30.14 0.49 -14.64
N LEU A 1102 -31.02 1.07 -13.82
CA LEU A 1102 -32.38 0.65 -13.55
C LEU A 1102 -33.35 1.64 -14.18
N PHE A 1103 -34.29 1.13 -14.97
CA PHE A 1103 -35.32 1.93 -15.62
C PHE A 1103 -36.64 1.86 -14.85
N GLY A 1104 -37.15 3.02 -14.43
CA GLY A 1104 -38.47 3.21 -13.84
C GLY A 1104 -39.45 3.91 -14.78
N GLU A 1105 -40.70 4.10 -14.34
CA GLU A 1105 -41.74 4.74 -15.17
C GLU A 1105 -41.46 6.21 -15.49
N ASP A 1106 -40.90 6.95 -14.52
CA ASP A 1106 -40.62 8.39 -14.60
C ASP A 1106 -39.19 8.77 -14.18
N GLU A 1107 -38.37 7.78 -13.82
CA GLU A 1107 -36.98 7.95 -13.43
C GLU A 1107 -36.07 6.84 -13.96
N LEU A 1108 -34.77 7.14 -14.04
CA LEU A 1108 -33.69 6.20 -14.29
C LEU A 1108 -32.67 6.37 -13.18
N ARG A 1109 -32.22 5.26 -12.60
CA ARG A 1109 -31.18 5.23 -11.56
C ARG A 1109 -30.00 4.42 -12.07
N GLY A 1110 -28.80 4.69 -11.61
CA GLY A 1110 -27.64 3.92 -12.02
C GLY A 1110 -26.39 4.23 -11.21
N THR A 1111 -25.37 3.41 -11.38
CA THR A 1111 -24.02 3.65 -10.87
C THR A 1111 -23.05 3.68 -12.05
N LEU A 1112 -22.17 4.68 -12.06
CA LEU A 1112 -21.08 4.81 -13.02
C LEU A 1112 -19.78 4.44 -12.31
N SER A 1113 -19.01 3.51 -12.89
CA SER A 1113 -17.70 3.11 -12.35
C SER A 1113 -16.70 4.27 -12.46
N GLY A 1114 -15.82 4.40 -11.47
CA GLY A 1114 -14.66 5.29 -11.53
C GLY A 1114 -13.52 4.76 -12.39
N ASP A 1115 -13.46 3.45 -12.61
CA ASP A 1115 -12.37 2.80 -13.33
C ASP A 1115 -12.45 3.13 -14.83
N GLY A 1116 -11.39 3.73 -15.38
CA GLY A 1116 -11.35 4.18 -16.78
C GLY A 1116 -12.29 5.35 -17.12
N PHE A 1117 -12.92 5.98 -16.12
CA PHE A 1117 -13.88 7.07 -16.34
C PHE A 1117 -13.21 8.34 -16.89
N VAL A 1118 -13.84 8.97 -17.89
CA VAL A 1118 -13.36 10.22 -18.49
C VAL A 1118 -14.26 11.40 -18.09
N PRO A 1119 -13.79 12.34 -17.25
CA PRO A 1119 -14.54 13.54 -16.87
C PRO A 1119 -15.03 14.36 -18.07
N GLY A 1120 -16.32 14.72 -18.05
CA GLY A 1120 -16.98 15.45 -19.13
C GLY A 1120 -17.59 14.55 -20.22
N SER A 1121 -17.51 13.22 -20.06
CA SER A 1121 -18.21 12.26 -20.93
C SER A 1121 -19.69 12.62 -21.05
N GLN A 1122 -20.23 12.52 -22.27
CA GLN A 1122 -21.66 12.65 -22.48
C GLN A 1122 -22.30 11.27 -22.47
N LEU A 1123 -23.44 11.15 -21.78
CA LEU A 1123 -24.38 10.05 -21.92
C LEU A 1123 -25.58 10.55 -22.72
N PHE A 1124 -25.88 9.90 -23.83
CA PHE A 1124 -27.05 10.14 -24.66
C PHE A 1124 -28.09 9.08 -24.36
N LEU A 1125 -29.28 9.50 -23.95
CA LEU A 1125 -30.43 8.63 -23.73
C LEU A 1125 -31.43 8.86 -24.86
N TYR A 1126 -31.65 7.81 -25.65
CA TYR A 1126 -32.53 7.83 -26.81
C TYR A 1126 -33.91 7.28 -26.47
N ASP A 1127 -34.91 7.76 -27.20
CA ASP A 1127 -36.31 7.31 -27.09
C ASP A 1127 -36.92 7.36 -25.67
N GLN A 1128 -36.33 8.16 -24.79
CA GLN A 1128 -36.85 8.51 -23.49
C GLN A 1128 -37.76 9.75 -23.56
N LEU A 1129 -38.63 9.89 -22.56
CA LEU A 1129 -39.27 11.17 -22.27
C LEU A 1129 -38.19 12.25 -22.07
N PRO A 1130 -38.43 13.52 -22.40
CA PRO A 1130 -37.42 14.57 -22.19
C PRO A 1130 -37.01 14.63 -20.71
N VAL A 1131 -35.72 14.74 -20.43
CA VAL A 1131 -35.19 14.83 -19.07
C VAL A 1131 -35.74 16.08 -18.38
N ALA A 1132 -36.28 15.90 -17.18
CA ALA A 1132 -36.77 16.94 -16.29
C ALA A 1132 -35.67 17.41 -15.32
N GLY A 1133 -34.81 16.49 -14.89
CA GLY A 1133 -33.69 16.76 -13.99
C GLY A 1133 -32.72 15.57 -13.96
N ALA A 1134 -31.45 15.84 -13.70
CA ALA A 1134 -30.42 14.83 -13.56
C ALA A 1134 -29.44 15.20 -12.43
N TRP A 1135 -29.02 14.20 -11.65
CA TRP A 1135 -28.14 14.34 -10.51
C TRP A 1135 -27.06 13.26 -10.54
N LEU A 1136 -25.85 13.64 -10.11
CA LEU A 1136 -24.74 12.74 -9.87
C LEU A 1136 -24.30 12.91 -8.41
N ASP A 1137 -24.32 11.84 -7.61
CA ASP A 1137 -24.08 11.86 -6.15
C ASP A 1137 -24.89 12.97 -5.43
N GLY A 1138 -26.17 13.08 -5.81
CA GLY A 1138 -27.09 14.10 -5.30
C GLY A 1138 -26.87 15.52 -5.82
N SER A 1139 -25.80 15.78 -6.58
CA SER A 1139 -25.49 17.08 -7.18
C SER A 1139 -26.09 17.21 -8.58
N ALA A 1140 -26.81 18.31 -8.86
CA ALA A 1140 -27.44 18.51 -10.17
C ALA A 1140 -26.38 18.62 -11.29
N ILE A 1141 -26.59 17.93 -12.39
CA ILE A 1141 -25.71 17.95 -13.57
C ILE A 1141 -26.38 18.60 -14.78
N SER A 1142 -25.55 19.04 -15.74
CA SER A 1142 -26.06 19.67 -16.96
C SER A 1142 -26.64 18.64 -17.92
N PHE A 1143 -27.83 18.92 -18.45
CA PHE A 1143 -28.46 18.12 -19.49
C PHE A 1143 -29.07 19.01 -20.57
N GLN A 1144 -29.25 18.44 -21.76
CA GLN A 1144 -29.92 19.10 -22.89
C GLN A 1144 -30.92 18.14 -23.54
N ASN A 1145 -32.16 18.59 -23.70
CA ASN A 1145 -33.17 17.88 -24.48
C ASN A 1145 -33.06 18.28 -25.95
N LEU A 1146 -32.80 17.31 -26.82
CA LEU A 1146 -32.69 17.48 -28.27
C LEU A 1146 -33.78 16.65 -28.96
N SER A 1147 -33.93 16.85 -30.27
CA SER A 1147 -34.94 16.10 -31.03
C SER A 1147 -34.54 14.63 -31.13
N GLY A 1148 -35.17 13.76 -30.34
CA GLY A 1148 -34.99 12.30 -30.36
C GLY A 1148 -34.10 11.73 -29.25
N TYR A 1149 -33.42 12.58 -28.47
CA TYR A 1149 -32.58 12.13 -27.35
C TYR A 1149 -32.33 13.25 -26.33
N SER A 1150 -31.87 12.87 -25.16
CA SER A 1150 -31.36 13.78 -24.12
C SER A 1150 -29.88 13.50 -23.87
N SER A 1151 -29.06 14.54 -23.80
CA SER A 1151 -27.62 14.41 -23.47
C SER A 1151 -27.36 14.88 -22.05
N LEU A 1152 -26.63 14.08 -21.27
CA LEU A 1152 -26.19 14.39 -19.91
C LEU A 1152 -24.67 14.56 -19.90
N THR A 1153 -24.17 15.66 -19.35
CA THR A 1153 -22.72 15.86 -19.14
C THR A 1153 -22.32 15.31 -17.78
N LEU A 1154 -21.49 14.26 -17.78
CA LEU A 1154 -21.06 13.56 -16.57
C LEU A 1154 -19.71 14.12 -16.09
N PRO A 1155 -19.67 14.87 -14.98
CA PRO A 1155 -18.42 15.47 -14.49
C PRO A 1155 -17.49 14.46 -13.82
N SER A 1156 -18.03 13.36 -13.29
CA SER A 1156 -17.32 12.29 -12.58
C SER A 1156 -18.10 10.97 -12.68
N SER A 1157 -17.54 9.90 -12.12
CA SER A 1157 -18.26 8.67 -11.76
C SER A 1157 -19.18 8.90 -10.54
N GLY A 1158 -19.95 7.87 -10.16
CA GLY A 1158 -20.84 7.91 -8.99
C GLY A 1158 -22.30 7.56 -9.30
N SER A 1159 -23.18 7.91 -8.36
CA SER A 1159 -24.63 7.66 -8.41
C SER A 1159 -25.34 8.54 -9.43
N LEU A 1160 -25.95 7.96 -10.46
CA LEU A 1160 -26.75 8.67 -11.43
C LEU A 1160 -28.25 8.56 -11.11
N VAL A 1161 -28.94 9.70 -11.03
CA VAL A 1161 -30.40 9.76 -10.99
C VAL A 1161 -30.87 10.71 -12.08
N VAL A 1162 -31.81 10.26 -12.91
CA VAL A 1162 -32.42 11.04 -13.99
C VAL A 1162 -33.94 10.94 -13.84
N THR A 1163 -34.63 12.07 -13.94
CA THR A 1163 -36.09 12.14 -13.93
C THR A 1163 -36.59 12.64 -15.27
N PHE A 1164 -37.77 12.20 -15.68
CA PHE A 1164 -38.32 12.53 -16.99
C PHE A 1164 -39.64 13.32 -16.90
N LEU A 1165 -39.91 14.13 -17.92
CA LEU A 1165 -41.17 14.87 -18.04
C LEU A 1165 -42.31 13.94 -18.44
N VAL A 1166 -43.08 13.46 -17.45
CA VAL A 1166 -44.30 12.69 -17.69
C VAL A 1166 -45.44 13.62 -18.15
N PRO A 1167 -46.05 13.40 -19.33
CA PRO A 1167 -47.18 14.22 -19.77
C PRO A 1167 -48.41 14.00 -18.88
N GLU A 1168 -49.06 15.09 -18.44
CA GLU A 1168 -50.34 15.04 -17.73
C GLU A 1168 -51.40 14.25 -18.53
N PRO A 1169 -52.17 13.33 -17.88
CA PRO A 1169 -53.13 12.45 -18.57
C PRO A 1169 -54.19 13.20 -19.40
N SER A 1170 -54.44 14.48 -19.11
CA SER A 1170 -55.46 15.30 -19.78
C SER A 1170 -55.06 15.89 -21.13
N THR A 1171 -53.83 15.71 -21.60
CA THR A 1171 -53.31 16.40 -22.80
C THR A 1171 -53.29 15.56 -24.09
N ILE A 1172 -53.74 14.30 -24.04
CA ILE A 1172 -53.81 13.40 -25.21
C ILE A 1172 -55.12 13.59 -25.99
N PHE A 1173 -55.38 14.79 -26.50
CA PHE A 1173 -56.35 14.99 -27.57
C PHE A 1173 -55.90 16.20 -28.41
N LEU A 1174 -55.64 15.93 -29.70
CA LEU A 1174 -55.33 16.87 -30.80
C LEU A 1174 -53.85 17.02 -31.20
N ALA A 1175 -53.32 16.03 -31.93
CA ALA A 1175 -52.52 16.29 -33.13
C ALA A 1175 -52.49 15.03 -34.01
N THR A 1176 -53.22 15.07 -35.13
CA THR A 1176 -53.14 14.11 -36.22
C THR A 1176 -51.85 14.33 -37.02
N THR A 1177 -51.25 13.23 -37.47
CA THR A 1177 -50.17 13.08 -38.48
C THR A 1177 -48.75 13.53 -38.07
N ALA A 1178 -48.05 12.68 -37.30
CA ALA A 1178 -46.67 12.21 -37.52
C ALA A 1178 -46.09 11.61 -36.22
N LEU A 1179 -45.55 10.40 -36.31
CA LEU A 1179 -44.67 9.69 -35.35
C LEU A 1179 -45.29 9.25 -34.00
N PRO A 1180 -45.20 7.95 -33.61
CA PRO A 1180 -45.60 7.50 -32.29
C PRO A 1180 -44.46 7.75 -31.30
N LEU A 1181 -44.52 8.89 -30.61
CA LEU A 1181 -43.88 9.06 -29.29
C LEU A 1181 -44.67 8.23 -28.26
N ILE A 1182 -43.96 7.63 -27.29
CA ILE A 1182 -44.40 6.75 -26.17
C ILE A 1182 -44.06 5.27 -26.43
N TRP A 1183 -42.79 4.89 -26.20
CA TRP A 1183 -42.33 3.50 -26.22
C TRP A 1183 -42.27 2.82 -24.83
N TRP A 1184 -42.44 3.54 -23.72
CA TRP A 1184 -42.41 2.92 -22.38
C TRP A 1184 -43.79 2.60 -21.76
N ALA A 1185 -44.87 3.28 -22.17
CA ALA A 1185 -46.18 3.18 -21.48
C ALA A 1185 -47.34 2.54 -22.28
N SER A 1186 -47.15 2.02 -23.50
CA SER A 1186 -48.29 1.73 -24.41
C SER A 1186 -48.47 0.31 -24.96
N ARG A 1187 -48.02 -0.75 -24.27
CA ARG A 1187 -48.36 -2.15 -24.64
C ARG A 1187 -49.23 -2.97 -23.66
N ARG A 1188 -49.99 -2.34 -22.76
CA ARG A 1188 -51.04 -3.01 -21.95
C ARG A 1188 -52.37 -3.34 -22.68
N ARG A 1189 -52.42 -3.39 -24.02
CA ARG A 1189 -53.63 -3.84 -24.74
C ARG A 1189 -53.31 -4.74 -25.93
N ARG A 1190 -52.78 -5.94 -25.67
CA ARG A 1190 -52.98 -7.11 -26.54
C ARG A 1190 -52.55 -8.39 -25.81
N GLN A 1191 -53.36 -8.83 -24.86
CA GLN A 1191 -53.60 -10.24 -24.57
C GLN A 1191 -54.89 -10.38 -23.75
N SER A 1192 -56.00 -10.18 -24.45
CA SER A 1192 -57.27 -10.83 -24.16
C SER A 1192 -57.79 -11.39 -25.49
N SER A 1193 -57.21 -12.51 -25.91
CA SER A 1193 -57.78 -13.44 -26.90
C SER A 1193 -57.01 -14.74 -26.85
#